data_AF-A0A7C4Q1N0-F1
#
_entry.id   AF-A0A7C4Q1N0-F1
#
_cell.length_a   1.000
_cell.length_b   1.000
_cell.length_c   1.000
_cell.angle_alpha   90.00
_cell.angle_beta   90.00
_cell.angle_gamma   90.00
#
_symmetry.space_group_name_H-M   'P 1'
#
loop_
_entity.id
_entity.type
_entity.pdbx_description
1 polymer ?
#
loop_
_entity_poly.entity_id
_entity_poly.type
_entity_poly.pdbx_seq_one_letter_code
_entity_poly.pdbx_strand_id
1 'polypeptide(L)'
;MDFSRFNTRTKLIGSAVMGVLFVLLVAAVGFFNLRQIQHGVEVIYLDQTLPIKKLGAAHKTLYELHGNLLTYVMLPESRPEIREMLKENMDSINAFLGEYENGNVPPDAVQALTNFKIYWTSYQRSVLEAMTLTDSGNRTVVYDSLKNGGLAQNKKLVSQSFDELVKANEAVAESVYQSSGRTYQSAAAVLILASLLAAGLSMLASISLSLHITRPLEEVTAHLKEIARGALQMDFEQMEKIARLTGRKDEAGTLAAGLLETQTYLEDVAAVAQALGEGNLAVQVEPKGEDDLLGNTLKQMVERLRTLIGQFANSALTVSKASDELSGAADQSGQASSQIAMTIQQVAQGISQQATAVSQTSSSIHQMTRAIDGVARGAQEQAAAVGKAAAVANQITEAAREIRVSAEQQVRSSTHAVETSQNTARVVEDTARGMERIRRVVDLSTQKVQEMGNRSRQIGMILETIDDIAAKTNILAINAAIEAAHAEVQSKKMTEITLDRLMTAQCRIINHLLLSGWDKRPLSDWQKLGEAAQLDMVLATDEDGVVVLSNDSKLIGWKFPTDPKEQAYPFRQLIHQKDGVLCQESQKRSFDDEVYKFVGVSRADQPGIVQIGFNVSSLKKFELRINGFAVVAQEVYQLAEQARQATREIAALIREIQKAVDEAVRSMAESGREVQQGVALADQSRHALDELLLASQQGLQSGEEIARAALKIDRLAEELASAMDSVSAVVEENTAATEEMAAGSGEVSEAIENFASISEQNSAAVEEVSASTEEMSAQVEEVSRSANLLAELAQTLIQMVANFQTDNGRDVSLRFQLVRQAHSAWLRRLQIARLENRLNNYGVVTHEQCSLGRWYYGPGRQHYAHLPEFEALEAVHIRFHQLTRRAVETFNNGHRQDFESTAREVEAVTAEFLASLNRLEAAVQAAGRSLN
;
A
#
# COMPACT_ATOMS: atom_id res chain seq x y z
N MET A 1 -22.44 82.25 100.51
CA MET A 1 -21.35 82.45 99.54
C MET A 1 -21.65 81.61 98.31
N ASP A 2 -21.67 82.20 97.12
CA ASP A 2 -21.86 81.44 95.88
C ASP A 2 -20.59 80.63 95.60
N PHE A 3 -20.59 79.36 96.03
CA PHE A 3 -19.43 78.48 95.92
C PHE A 3 -19.12 78.10 94.47
N SER A 4 -20.03 78.34 93.52
CA SER A 4 -19.85 77.94 92.10
C SER A 4 -18.68 78.62 91.39
N ARG A 5 -18.20 79.77 91.88
CA ARG A 5 -17.13 80.57 91.26
C ARG A 5 -15.71 80.21 91.72
N PHE A 6 -15.58 79.38 92.74
CA PHE A 6 -14.27 78.98 93.28
C PHE A 6 -13.82 77.66 92.66
N ASN A 7 -12.53 77.56 92.34
CA ASN A 7 -11.92 76.32 91.88
C ASN A 7 -12.06 75.22 92.97
N THR A 8 -11.97 73.97 92.55
CA THR A 8 -12.17 72.81 93.43
C THR A 8 -11.18 72.83 94.60
N ARG A 9 -9.95 73.32 94.36
CA ARG A 9 -8.88 73.47 95.35
C ARG A 9 -9.22 74.46 96.49
N THR A 10 -9.76 75.63 96.18
CA THR A 10 -10.07 76.68 97.16
C THR A 10 -11.23 76.26 98.08
N LYS A 11 -12.19 75.47 97.56
CA LYS A 11 -13.28 74.90 98.35
C LYS A 11 -12.79 73.91 99.41
N LEU A 12 -11.84 73.04 99.05
CA LEU A 12 -11.26 72.03 99.95
C LEU A 12 -10.36 72.63 101.05
N ILE A 13 -9.53 73.62 100.69
CA ILE A 13 -8.63 74.28 101.65
C ILE A 13 -9.41 75.07 102.71
N GLY A 14 -10.50 75.75 102.32
CA GLY A 14 -11.34 76.53 103.24
C GLY A 14 -11.99 75.69 104.34
N SER A 15 -12.41 74.46 104.06
CA SER A 15 -13.00 73.56 105.07
C SER A 15 -11.98 72.98 106.06
N ALA A 16 -10.72 72.79 105.65
CA ALA A 16 -9.70 72.14 106.49
C ALA A 16 -9.13 73.07 107.59
N VAL A 17 -8.98 74.37 107.30
CA VAL A 17 -8.38 75.35 108.24
C VAL A 17 -9.25 75.58 109.49
N MET A 18 -10.58 75.47 109.35
CA MET A 18 -11.52 75.71 110.46
C MET A 18 -11.48 74.61 111.53
N GLY A 19 -11.22 73.36 111.14
CA GLY A 19 -11.13 72.23 112.07
C GLY A 19 -9.90 72.27 112.99
N VAL A 20 -8.77 72.77 112.49
CA VAL A 20 -7.50 72.82 113.24
C VAL A 20 -7.56 73.82 114.41
N LEU A 21 -8.23 74.96 114.24
CA LEU A 21 -8.34 76.00 115.27
C LEU A 21 -9.13 75.55 116.51
N PHE A 22 -10.12 74.66 116.35
CA PHE A 22 -10.94 74.17 117.48
C PHE A 22 -10.20 73.19 118.38
N VAL A 23 -9.36 72.32 117.81
CA VAL A 23 -8.60 71.33 118.58
C VAL A 23 -7.60 72.00 119.53
N LEU A 24 -6.97 73.09 119.09
CA LEU A 24 -6.01 73.84 119.90
C LEU A 24 -6.64 74.53 121.11
N LEU A 25 -7.89 75.02 120.99
CA LEU A 25 -8.60 75.70 122.08
C LEU A 25 -8.96 74.74 123.23
N VAL A 26 -9.44 73.54 122.90
CA VAL A 26 -9.84 72.51 123.89
C VAL A 26 -8.64 72.01 124.69
N ALA A 27 -7.48 71.83 124.04
CA ALA A 27 -6.26 71.38 124.69
C ALA A 27 -5.75 72.37 125.76
N ALA A 28 -5.84 73.68 125.50
CA ALA A 28 -5.34 74.71 126.42
C ALA A 28 -6.12 74.78 127.75
N VAL A 29 -7.46 74.64 127.70
CA VAL A 29 -8.33 74.72 128.89
C VAL A 29 -8.15 73.51 129.82
N GLY A 30 -7.93 72.31 129.26
CA GLY A 30 -7.74 71.10 130.06
C GLY A 30 -6.44 71.12 130.88
N PHE A 31 -5.35 71.63 130.30
CA PHE A 31 -4.02 71.61 130.94
C PHE A 31 -3.95 72.48 132.22
N PHE A 32 -4.54 73.67 132.21
CA PHE A 32 -4.48 74.58 133.37
C PHE A 32 -5.23 74.04 134.60
N ASN A 33 -6.40 73.43 134.40
CA ASN A 33 -7.23 72.94 135.51
C ASN A 33 -6.62 71.70 136.20
N LEU A 34 -5.98 70.80 135.44
CA LEU A 34 -5.30 69.62 136.01
C LEU A 34 -4.14 70.01 136.94
N ARG A 35 -3.38 71.05 136.59
CA ARG A 35 -2.25 71.52 137.39
C ARG A 35 -2.69 72.06 138.76
N GLN A 36 -3.86 72.71 138.83
CA GLN A 36 -4.37 73.30 140.07
C GLN A 36 -4.85 72.22 141.06
N ILE A 37 -5.45 71.14 140.57
CA ILE A 37 -5.87 70.00 141.40
C ILE A 37 -4.66 69.29 142.02
N GLN A 38 -3.57 69.13 141.25
CA GLN A 38 -2.37 68.42 141.72
C GLN A 38 -1.71 69.11 142.93
N HIS A 39 -1.70 70.45 142.97
CA HIS A 39 -1.14 71.18 144.11
C HIS A 39 -1.97 71.03 145.40
N GLY A 40 -3.30 70.97 145.29
CA GLY A 40 -4.18 70.75 146.44
C GLY A 40 -3.98 69.40 147.13
N VAL A 41 -3.66 68.35 146.36
CA VAL A 41 -3.39 67.01 146.90
C VAL A 41 -2.10 66.97 147.72
N GLU A 42 -1.07 67.72 147.30
CA GLU A 42 0.23 67.77 147.98
C GLU A 42 0.13 68.35 149.39
N VAL A 43 -0.65 69.43 149.56
CA VAL A 43 -0.90 70.10 150.86
C VAL A 43 -1.63 69.19 151.84
N ILE A 44 -2.64 68.44 151.38
CA ILE A 44 -3.41 67.52 152.25
C ILE A 44 -2.50 66.43 152.84
N TYR A 45 -1.56 65.92 152.04
CA TYR A 45 -0.74 64.79 152.44
C TYR A 45 0.44 65.21 153.34
N LEU A 46 1.29 66.13 152.88
CA LEU A 46 2.54 66.48 153.57
C LEU A 46 2.30 67.34 154.80
N ASP A 47 1.43 68.36 154.68
CA ASP A 47 1.32 69.40 155.71
C ASP A 47 0.28 69.07 156.79
N GLN A 48 -0.65 68.15 156.53
CA GLN A 48 -1.74 67.84 157.49
C GLN A 48 -1.73 66.38 157.95
N THR A 49 -1.80 65.42 157.02
CA THR A 49 -1.95 64.00 157.35
C THR A 49 -0.74 63.44 158.12
N LEU A 50 0.48 63.80 157.71
CA LEU A 50 1.70 63.29 158.34
C LEU A 50 1.89 63.82 159.78
N PRO A 51 1.70 65.13 160.09
CA PRO A 51 1.71 65.62 161.47
C PRO A 51 0.61 65.03 162.36
N ILE A 52 -0.62 64.81 161.87
CA ILE A 52 -1.69 64.15 162.64
C ILE A 52 -1.26 62.76 163.13
N LYS A 53 -0.64 61.97 162.23
CA LYS A 53 -0.13 60.63 162.59
C LYS A 53 0.91 60.70 163.71
N LYS A 54 1.81 61.70 163.67
CA LYS A 54 2.84 61.86 164.70
C LYS A 54 2.24 62.36 166.04
N LEU A 55 1.26 63.27 166.02
CA LEU A 55 0.51 63.70 167.21
C LEU A 55 -0.10 62.51 167.96
N GLY A 56 -0.74 61.60 167.24
CA GLY A 56 -1.30 60.38 167.83
C GLY A 56 -0.26 59.47 168.50
N ALA A 57 0.95 59.39 167.95
CA ALA A 57 2.04 58.62 168.55
C ALA A 57 2.52 59.23 169.88
N ALA A 58 2.69 60.55 169.95
CA ALA A 58 3.10 61.23 171.17
C ALA A 58 2.02 61.19 172.27
N HIS A 59 0.75 61.29 171.86
CA HIS A 59 -0.39 61.13 172.77
C HIS A 59 -0.41 59.74 173.42
N LYS A 60 -0.07 58.69 172.67
CA LYS A 60 0.10 57.33 173.21
C LYS A 60 1.21 57.28 174.28
N THR A 61 2.38 57.87 174.01
CA THR A 61 3.51 57.92 174.95
C THR A 61 3.12 58.60 176.29
N LEU A 62 2.18 59.55 176.28
CA LEU A 62 1.69 60.20 177.50
C LEU A 62 0.95 59.22 178.42
N TYR A 63 0.20 58.28 177.85
CA TYR A 63 -0.49 57.25 178.62
C TYR A 63 0.50 56.23 179.19
N GLU A 64 1.53 55.87 178.44
CA GLU A 64 2.63 55.01 178.89
C GLU A 64 3.38 55.64 180.07
N LEU A 65 3.72 56.93 179.96
CA LEU A 65 4.32 57.72 181.06
C LEU A 65 3.50 57.61 182.34
N HIS A 66 2.19 57.84 182.25
CA HIS A 66 1.33 57.79 183.43
C HIS A 66 1.20 56.38 184.01
N GLY A 67 1.16 55.36 183.15
CA GLY A 67 1.16 53.96 183.56
C GLY A 67 2.43 53.59 184.32
N ASN A 68 3.59 53.98 183.78
CA ASN A 68 4.89 53.81 184.42
C ASN A 68 4.97 54.54 185.77
N LEU A 69 4.34 55.71 185.90
CA LEU A 69 4.31 56.42 187.17
C LEU A 69 3.48 55.66 188.20
N LEU A 70 2.34 55.10 187.81
CA LEU A 70 1.55 54.23 188.70
C LEU A 70 2.39 53.03 189.18
N THR A 71 3.11 52.40 188.26
CA THR A 71 4.00 51.26 188.55
C THR A 71 5.10 51.68 189.52
N TYR A 72 5.71 52.86 189.32
CA TYR A 72 6.70 53.44 190.21
C TYR A 72 6.19 53.59 191.65
N VAL A 73 4.93 54.02 191.79
CA VAL A 73 4.27 54.16 193.09
C VAL A 73 3.99 52.83 193.76
N MET A 74 3.61 51.80 193.00
CA MET A 74 3.12 50.52 193.54
C MET A 74 4.24 49.52 193.81
N LEU A 75 5.31 49.49 193.02
CA LEU A 75 6.33 48.45 193.03
C LEU A 75 7.69 49.01 193.49
N PRO A 76 8.09 48.83 194.77
CA PRO A 76 9.34 49.39 195.29
C PRO A 76 10.59 48.73 194.71
N GLU A 77 10.53 47.42 194.49
CA GLU A 77 11.63 46.58 193.99
C GLU A 77 12.16 47.06 192.62
N SER A 78 11.30 47.68 191.80
CA SER A 78 11.59 48.01 190.39
C SER A 78 11.78 49.51 190.10
N ARG A 79 11.91 50.35 191.14
CA ARG A 79 11.95 51.82 190.98
C ARG A 79 13.10 52.37 190.11
N PRO A 80 14.35 51.88 190.17
CA PRO A 80 15.44 52.46 189.39
C PRO A 80 15.21 52.35 187.88
N GLU A 81 14.69 51.21 187.41
CA GLU A 81 14.38 50.98 185.99
C GLU A 81 13.18 51.82 185.55
N ILE A 82 12.11 51.85 186.36
CA ILE A 82 10.91 52.62 186.04
C ILE A 82 11.19 54.14 186.03
N ARG A 83 12.13 54.62 186.85
CA ARG A 83 12.57 56.03 186.84
C ARG A 83 13.16 56.42 185.48
N GLU A 84 13.99 55.56 184.89
CA GLU A 84 14.60 55.87 183.59
C GLU A 84 13.55 55.79 182.47
N MET A 85 12.62 54.82 182.52
CA MET A 85 11.50 54.75 181.57
C MET A 85 10.61 56.01 181.62
N LEU A 86 10.32 56.53 182.83
CA LEU A 86 9.56 57.77 183.01
C LEU A 86 10.25 58.97 182.37
N LYS A 87 11.57 59.06 182.53
CA LYS A 87 12.38 60.11 181.93
C LYS A 87 12.41 59.99 180.40
N GLU A 88 12.62 58.79 179.87
CA GLU A 88 12.58 58.53 178.42
C GLU A 88 11.22 58.88 177.80
N ASN A 89 10.11 58.56 178.46
CA ASN A 89 8.77 58.94 178.00
C ASN A 89 8.59 60.47 177.99
N MET A 90 9.10 61.17 179.01
CA MET A 90 9.07 62.65 179.05
C MET A 90 9.91 63.27 177.92
N ASP A 91 11.11 62.75 177.68
CA ASP A 91 12.01 63.24 176.64
C ASP A 91 11.49 62.97 175.22
N SER A 92 10.84 61.82 174.99
CA SER A 92 10.20 61.49 173.71
C SER A 92 9.08 62.47 173.34
N ILE A 93 8.23 62.84 174.31
CA ILE A 93 7.16 63.81 174.07
C ILE A 93 7.73 65.23 173.85
N ASN A 94 8.80 65.61 174.56
CA ASN A 94 9.51 66.87 174.33
C ASN A 94 10.09 66.95 172.90
N ALA A 95 10.73 65.87 172.43
CA ALA A 95 11.30 65.80 171.09
C ALA A 95 10.23 65.93 170.00
N PHE A 96 9.10 65.23 170.15
CA PHE A 96 7.97 65.35 169.23
C PHE A 96 7.41 66.78 169.17
N LEU A 97 7.25 67.45 170.31
CA LEU A 97 6.78 68.84 170.36
C LEU A 97 7.69 69.78 169.58
N GLY A 98 9.01 69.59 169.70
CA GLY A 98 10.00 70.37 168.95
C GLY A 98 9.88 70.16 167.45
N GLU A 99 9.62 68.94 166.98
CA GLU A 99 9.39 68.67 165.55
C GLU A 99 8.07 69.25 165.04
N TYR A 100 6.99 69.11 165.81
CA TYR A 100 5.67 69.57 165.39
C TYR A 100 5.63 71.11 165.32
N GLU A 101 6.24 71.81 166.27
CA GLU A 101 6.33 73.28 166.27
C GLU A 101 7.14 73.84 165.09
N ASN A 102 8.21 73.15 164.69
CA ASN A 102 9.02 73.54 163.54
C ASN A 102 8.38 73.16 162.20
N GLY A 103 7.25 72.44 162.21
CA GLY A 103 6.46 72.11 161.04
C GLY A 103 5.47 73.20 160.64
N ASN A 104 4.70 72.96 159.58
CA ASN A 104 3.65 73.88 159.12
C ASN A 104 2.39 73.72 159.99
N VAL A 105 2.44 74.26 161.21
CA VAL A 105 1.34 74.17 162.18
C VAL A 105 0.15 75.00 161.67
N PRO A 106 -1.06 74.42 161.59
CA PRO A 106 -2.24 75.18 161.20
C PRO A 106 -2.44 76.41 162.10
N PRO A 107 -2.89 77.54 161.54
CA PRO A 107 -3.13 78.76 162.33
C PRO A 107 -4.02 78.50 163.55
N ASP A 108 -5.03 77.64 163.39
CA ASP A 108 -6.00 77.29 164.41
C ASP A 108 -5.43 76.34 165.49
N ALA A 109 -4.30 75.68 165.22
CA ALA A 109 -3.62 74.75 166.13
C ALA A 109 -2.60 75.46 167.06
N VAL A 110 -2.18 76.69 166.75
CA VAL A 110 -1.11 77.41 167.49
C VAL A 110 -1.47 77.65 168.96
N GLN A 111 -2.72 78.03 169.23
CA GLN A 111 -3.19 78.26 170.61
C GLN A 111 -3.25 76.94 171.40
N ALA A 112 -3.75 75.87 170.78
CA ALA A 112 -3.79 74.54 171.40
C ALA A 112 -2.39 74.01 171.70
N LEU A 113 -1.40 74.25 170.82
CA LEU A 113 0.00 73.89 171.03
C LEU A 113 0.61 74.65 172.21
N THR A 114 0.28 75.94 172.34
CA THR A 114 0.74 76.77 173.45
C THR A 114 0.18 76.27 174.78
N ASN A 115 -1.13 75.98 174.83
CA ASN A 115 -1.77 75.42 176.02
C ASN A 115 -1.18 74.05 176.38
N PHE A 116 -0.95 73.19 175.39
CA PHE A 116 -0.30 71.89 175.57
C PHE A 116 1.02 72.02 176.32
N LYS A 117 1.92 72.90 175.88
CA LYS A 117 3.24 73.10 176.49
C LYS A 117 3.16 73.51 177.96
N ILE A 118 2.23 74.41 178.28
CA ILE A 118 2.00 74.87 179.66
C ILE A 118 1.57 73.70 180.54
N TYR A 119 0.54 72.96 180.10
CA TYR A 119 0.02 71.82 180.86
C TYR A 119 1.05 70.69 180.97
N TRP A 120 1.82 70.46 179.91
CA TRP A 120 2.85 69.43 179.86
C TRP A 120 3.97 69.70 180.86
N THR A 121 4.46 70.95 180.92
CA THR A 121 5.49 71.35 181.89
C THR A 121 5.01 71.18 183.33
N SER A 122 3.75 71.58 183.61
CA SER A 122 3.14 71.36 184.92
C SER A 122 2.97 69.87 185.24
N TYR A 123 2.58 69.06 184.26
CA TYR A 123 2.43 67.62 184.44
C TYR A 123 3.78 66.93 184.72
N GLN A 124 4.84 67.25 183.98
CA GLN A 124 6.20 66.76 184.24
C GLN A 124 6.66 67.08 185.66
N ARG A 125 6.41 68.31 186.12
CA ARG A 125 6.74 68.72 187.49
C ARG A 125 5.96 67.89 188.52
N SER A 126 4.66 67.71 188.31
CA SER A 126 3.83 66.88 189.19
C SER A 126 4.29 65.41 189.19
N VAL A 127 4.73 64.86 188.05
CA VAL A 127 5.28 63.50 187.94
C VAL A 127 6.55 63.36 188.79
N LEU A 128 7.49 64.30 188.68
CA LEU A 128 8.72 64.32 189.48
C LEU A 128 8.43 64.45 190.97
N GLU A 129 7.51 65.34 191.35
CA GLU A 129 7.09 65.52 192.74
C GLU A 129 6.45 64.25 193.30
N ALA A 130 5.59 63.59 192.53
CA ALA A 130 4.99 62.30 192.86
C ALA A 130 6.03 61.20 193.10
N MET A 131 7.11 61.16 192.30
CA MET A 131 8.22 60.22 192.52
C MET A 131 8.94 60.51 193.83
N THR A 132 9.25 61.78 194.11
CA THR A 132 9.94 62.21 195.34
C THR A 132 9.13 61.88 196.61
N LEU A 133 7.82 62.14 196.57
CA LEU A 133 6.90 61.82 197.67
C LEU A 133 6.72 60.29 197.87
N THR A 134 6.79 59.53 196.79
CA THR A 134 6.73 58.06 196.81
C THR A 134 7.99 57.45 197.42
N ASP A 135 9.16 58.02 197.15
CA ASP A 135 10.44 57.56 197.69
C ASP A 135 10.57 57.87 199.18
N SER A 136 10.04 59.00 199.64
CA SER A 136 9.99 59.41 201.05
C SER A 136 8.94 58.67 201.90
N GLY A 137 8.27 57.65 201.32
CA GLY A 137 7.36 56.76 202.03
C GLY A 137 5.93 57.27 202.14
N ASN A 138 5.61 58.47 201.65
CA ASN A 138 4.31 59.12 201.79
C ASN A 138 3.37 58.79 200.61
N ARG A 139 3.19 57.48 200.35
CA ARG A 139 2.56 56.94 199.12
C ARG A 139 1.07 57.29 198.99
N THR A 140 0.35 57.49 200.10
CA THR A 140 -1.08 57.76 200.10
C THR A 140 -1.41 59.11 199.46
N VAL A 141 -0.59 60.13 199.72
CA VAL A 141 -0.73 61.48 199.14
C VAL A 141 -0.52 61.45 197.62
N VAL A 142 0.41 60.61 197.15
CA VAL A 142 0.67 60.42 195.72
C VAL A 142 -0.47 59.68 195.04
N TYR A 143 -1.02 58.65 195.69
CA TYR A 143 -2.14 57.87 195.15
C TYR A 143 -3.41 58.72 195.00
N ASP A 144 -3.72 59.58 195.97
CA ASP A 144 -4.83 60.54 195.86
C ASP A 144 -4.58 61.58 194.76
N SER A 145 -3.34 62.07 194.65
CA SER A 145 -2.94 62.98 193.56
C SER A 145 -3.08 62.34 192.18
N LEU A 146 -2.75 61.04 192.05
CA LEU A 146 -2.86 60.23 190.83
C LEU A 146 -4.31 59.95 190.42
N LYS A 147 -5.22 59.78 191.40
CA LYS A 147 -6.61 59.43 191.12
C LYS A 147 -7.49 60.68 190.92
N ASN A 148 -7.41 61.63 191.85
CA ASN A 148 -8.34 62.77 191.93
C ASN A 148 -7.67 64.13 192.22
N GLY A 149 -6.34 64.21 192.32
CA GLY A 149 -5.63 65.47 192.59
C GLY A 149 -4.93 66.09 191.39
N GLY A 150 -3.98 66.99 191.66
CA GLY A 150 -3.36 67.86 190.64
C GLY A 150 -2.66 67.11 189.51
N LEU A 151 -2.08 65.94 189.78
CA LEU A 151 -1.42 65.12 188.78
C LEU A 151 -2.42 64.49 187.78
N ALA A 152 -3.55 63.97 188.27
CA ALA A 152 -4.63 63.45 187.41
C ALA A 152 -5.24 64.54 186.51
N GLN A 153 -5.43 65.74 187.08
CA GLN A 153 -5.99 66.87 186.35
C GLN A 153 -5.03 67.41 185.28
N ASN A 154 -3.74 67.54 185.60
CA ASN A 154 -2.72 67.95 184.64
C ASN A 154 -2.61 66.94 183.48
N LYS A 155 -2.67 65.62 183.74
CA LYS A 155 -2.71 64.60 182.68
C LYS A 155 -3.89 64.81 181.73
N LYS A 156 -5.09 65.06 182.27
CA LYS A 156 -6.30 65.25 181.48
C LYS A 156 -6.19 66.46 180.56
N LEU A 157 -5.65 67.58 181.06
CA LEU A 157 -5.47 68.80 180.27
C LEU A 157 -4.44 68.63 179.15
N VAL A 158 -3.34 67.91 179.41
CA VAL A 158 -2.36 67.54 178.38
C VAL A 158 -3.01 66.63 177.33
N SER A 159 -3.81 65.64 177.75
CA SER A 159 -4.50 64.74 176.83
C SER A 159 -5.53 65.48 175.95
N GLN A 160 -6.32 66.39 176.53
CA GLN A 160 -7.31 67.18 175.77
C GLN A 160 -6.67 68.11 174.74
N SER A 161 -5.49 68.66 175.06
CA SER A 161 -4.79 69.53 174.12
C SER A 161 -4.17 68.77 172.93
N PHE A 162 -3.87 67.47 173.06
CA PHE A 162 -3.56 66.63 171.89
C PHE A 162 -4.76 66.49 170.95
N ASP A 163 -5.97 66.26 171.48
CA ASP A 163 -7.19 66.12 170.67
C ASP A 163 -7.53 67.41 169.90
N GLU A 164 -7.31 68.58 170.52
CA GLU A 164 -7.52 69.88 169.87
C GLU A 164 -6.54 70.09 168.69
N LEU A 165 -5.29 69.69 168.85
CA LEU A 165 -4.28 69.77 167.79
C LEU A 165 -4.60 68.88 166.59
N VAL A 166 -5.10 67.66 166.83
CA VAL A 166 -5.50 66.75 165.74
C VAL A 166 -6.67 67.34 164.96
N LYS A 167 -7.71 67.84 165.64
CA LYS A 167 -8.89 68.43 164.99
C LYS A 167 -8.54 69.64 164.12
N ALA A 168 -7.62 70.47 164.57
CA ALA A 168 -7.21 71.66 163.81
C ALA A 168 -6.52 71.28 162.48
N ASN A 169 -5.67 70.23 162.48
CA ASN A 169 -5.07 69.72 161.25
C ASN A 169 -6.09 69.05 160.30
N GLU A 170 -7.08 68.34 160.83
CA GLU A 170 -8.13 67.69 160.01
C GLU A 170 -9.00 68.71 159.27
N ALA A 171 -9.35 69.83 159.91
CA ALA A 171 -10.19 70.88 159.32
C ALA A 171 -9.56 71.52 158.07
N VAL A 172 -8.23 71.75 158.09
CA VAL A 172 -7.51 72.31 156.95
C VAL A 172 -7.50 71.32 155.78
N ALA A 173 -7.23 70.05 156.03
CA ALA A 173 -7.23 69.00 155.01
C ALA A 173 -8.59 68.88 154.30
N GLU A 174 -9.68 68.93 155.05
CA GLU A 174 -11.05 68.87 154.51
C GLU A 174 -11.36 70.06 153.60
N SER A 175 -10.94 71.28 153.98
CA SER A 175 -11.21 72.50 153.19
C SER A 175 -10.54 72.47 151.80
N VAL A 176 -9.29 71.97 151.73
CA VAL A 176 -8.52 71.89 150.48
C VAL A 176 -9.10 70.81 149.56
N TYR A 177 -9.56 69.69 150.12
CA TYR A 177 -10.23 68.62 149.37
C TYR A 177 -11.50 69.11 148.68
N GLN A 178 -12.36 69.82 149.42
CA GLN A 178 -13.60 70.38 148.86
C GLN A 178 -13.35 71.41 147.74
N SER A 179 -12.33 72.27 147.87
CA SER A 179 -11.99 73.25 146.83
C SER A 179 -11.47 72.57 145.54
N SER A 180 -10.68 71.51 145.69
CA SER A 180 -10.14 70.73 144.58
C SER A 180 -11.26 69.99 143.82
N GLY A 181 -12.26 69.46 144.53
CA GLY A 181 -13.43 68.82 143.94
C GLY A 181 -14.30 69.75 143.08
N ARG A 182 -14.51 71.00 143.52
CA ARG A 182 -15.27 72.00 142.73
C ARG A 182 -14.56 72.37 141.43
N THR A 183 -13.23 72.50 141.48
CA THR A 183 -12.38 72.82 140.31
C THR A 183 -12.44 71.71 139.26
N TYR A 184 -12.47 70.45 139.69
CA TYR A 184 -12.66 69.31 138.78
C TYR A 184 -14.02 69.34 138.07
N GLN A 185 -15.11 69.57 138.80
CA GLN A 185 -16.46 69.57 138.23
C GLN A 185 -16.67 70.71 137.21
N SER A 186 -16.20 71.92 137.50
CA SER A 186 -16.31 73.05 136.56
C SER A 186 -15.47 72.84 135.30
N ALA A 187 -14.26 72.29 135.42
CA ALA A 187 -13.39 71.98 134.28
C ALA A 187 -14.00 70.92 133.34
N ALA A 188 -14.62 69.88 133.91
CA ALA A 188 -15.27 68.82 133.12
C ALA A 188 -16.44 69.35 132.27
N ALA A 189 -17.25 70.26 132.81
CA ALA A 189 -18.41 70.82 132.10
C ALA A 189 -18.01 71.65 130.86
N VAL A 190 -16.93 72.44 130.94
CA VAL A 190 -16.45 73.28 129.83
C VAL A 190 -15.93 72.44 128.66
N LEU A 191 -15.23 71.34 128.94
CA LEU A 191 -14.66 70.46 127.91
C LEU A 191 -15.73 69.71 127.09
N ILE A 192 -16.83 69.30 127.72
CA ILE A 192 -17.95 68.62 127.05
C ILE A 192 -18.67 69.59 126.09
N LEU A 193 -18.95 70.82 126.52
CA LEU A 193 -19.67 71.80 125.70
C LEU A 193 -18.86 72.21 124.45
N ALA A 194 -17.54 72.41 124.59
CA ALA A 194 -16.66 72.74 123.46
C ALA A 194 -16.61 71.61 122.40
N SER A 195 -16.72 70.35 122.83
CA SER A 195 -16.69 69.19 121.93
C SER A 195 -17.95 69.05 121.08
N LEU A 196 -19.13 69.37 121.63
CA LEU A 196 -20.41 69.30 120.89
C LEU A 196 -20.52 70.39 119.81
N LEU A 197 -20.00 71.59 120.06
CA LEU A 197 -19.98 72.68 119.06
C LEU A 197 -19.09 72.37 117.84
N ALA A 198 -17.95 71.71 118.05
CA ALA A 198 -17.05 71.31 116.97
C ALA A 198 -17.66 70.24 116.04
N ALA A 199 -18.46 69.32 116.59
CA ALA A 199 -19.14 68.29 115.82
C ALA A 199 -20.21 68.87 114.87
N GLY A 200 -21.00 69.85 115.32
CA GLY A 200 -22.06 70.47 114.51
C GLY A 200 -21.55 71.23 113.29
N LEU A 201 -20.44 71.96 113.42
CA LEU A 201 -19.86 72.73 112.31
C LEU A 201 -19.24 71.84 111.23
N SER A 202 -18.70 70.67 111.61
CA SER A 202 -18.08 69.72 110.68
C SER A 202 -19.11 69.09 109.73
N MET A 203 -20.33 68.82 110.21
CA MET A 203 -21.40 68.25 109.39
C MET A 203 -21.89 69.19 108.28
N LEU A 204 -21.93 70.49 108.55
CA LEU A 204 -22.31 71.51 107.55
C LEU A 204 -21.28 71.65 106.43
N ALA A 205 -19.98 71.50 106.73
CA ALA A 205 -18.91 71.55 105.74
C ALA A 205 -19.00 70.37 104.75
N SER A 206 -19.31 69.15 105.21
CA SER A 206 -19.46 67.96 104.36
C SER A 206 -20.62 68.06 103.36
N ILE A 207 -21.76 68.64 103.78
CA ILE A 207 -22.93 68.82 102.89
C ILE A 207 -22.60 69.79 101.73
N SER A 208 -21.85 70.86 102.00
CA SER A 208 -21.45 71.84 100.98
C SER A 208 -20.55 71.25 99.89
N LEU A 209 -19.61 70.38 100.29
CA LEU A 209 -18.67 69.69 99.40
C LEU A 209 -19.39 68.77 98.39
N SER A 210 -20.42 68.04 98.85
CA SER A 210 -21.17 67.08 98.04
C SER A 210 -21.97 67.73 96.90
N LEU A 211 -22.60 68.89 97.16
CA LEU A 211 -23.45 69.55 96.17
C LEU A 211 -22.65 70.28 95.06
N HIS A 212 -21.45 70.77 95.37
CA HIS A 212 -20.73 71.69 94.47
C HIS A 212 -19.52 71.08 93.74
N ILE A 213 -19.11 69.85 94.09
CA ILE A 213 -17.99 69.14 93.46
C ILE A 213 -18.44 67.78 92.90
N THR A 214 -19.12 66.96 93.71
CA THR A 214 -19.39 65.55 93.37
C THR A 214 -20.38 65.37 92.22
N ARG A 215 -21.54 66.06 92.24
CA ARG A 215 -22.59 65.87 91.22
C ARG A 215 -22.19 66.27 89.79
N PRO A 216 -21.56 67.44 89.53
CA PRO A 216 -21.16 67.83 88.17
C PRO A 216 -20.10 66.89 87.55
N LEU A 217 -19.21 66.32 88.35
CA LEU A 217 -18.23 65.33 87.87
C LEU A 217 -18.90 64.01 87.48
N GLU A 218 -19.96 63.59 88.19
CA GLU A 218 -20.71 62.38 87.88
C GLU A 218 -21.37 62.44 86.49
N GLU A 219 -21.92 63.60 86.10
CA GLU A 219 -22.56 63.81 84.79
C GLU A 219 -21.55 63.74 83.62
N VAL A 220 -20.37 64.35 83.75
CA VAL A 220 -19.30 64.26 82.74
C VAL A 220 -18.77 62.82 82.63
N THR A 221 -18.64 62.12 83.76
CA THR A 221 -18.16 60.73 83.78
C THR A 221 -19.17 59.76 83.15
N ALA A 222 -20.48 60.03 83.28
CA ALA A 222 -21.52 59.22 82.66
C ALA A 222 -21.44 59.27 81.13
N HIS A 223 -21.19 60.43 80.53
CA HIS A 223 -21.04 60.54 79.07
C HIS A 223 -19.74 59.97 78.53
N LEU A 224 -18.64 60.10 79.28
CA LEU A 224 -17.40 59.39 78.96
C LEU A 224 -17.61 57.87 78.84
N LYS A 225 -18.49 57.28 79.67
CA LYS A 225 -18.85 55.85 79.56
C LYS A 225 -19.65 55.53 78.31
N GLU A 226 -20.51 56.43 77.83
CA GLU A 226 -21.27 56.24 76.58
C GLU A 226 -20.36 56.32 75.35
N ILE A 227 -19.44 57.29 75.30
CA ILE A 227 -18.40 57.37 74.26
C ILE A 227 -17.51 56.12 74.28
N ALA A 228 -17.12 55.62 75.47
CA ALA A 228 -16.34 54.39 75.61
C ALA A 228 -17.09 53.13 75.15
N ARG A 229 -18.42 53.16 75.07
CA ARG A 229 -19.27 52.10 74.50
C ARG A 229 -19.50 52.25 73.00
N GLY A 230 -18.95 53.28 72.37
CA GLY A 230 -19.11 53.57 70.94
C GLY A 230 -20.38 54.34 70.58
N ALA A 231 -21.15 54.82 71.56
CA ALA A 231 -22.31 55.68 71.33
C ALA A 231 -21.85 57.12 71.10
N LEU A 232 -21.46 57.42 69.85
CA LEU A 232 -20.94 58.72 69.46
C LEU A 232 -22.02 59.76 69.15
N GLN A 233 -23.24 59.33 68.78
CA GLN A 233 -24.35 60.23 68.49
C GLN A 233 -25.08 60.64 69.78
N MET A 234 -25.19 61.95 70.03
CA MET A 234 -25.97 62.50 71.14
C MET A 234 -27.40 62.81 70.71
N ASP A 235 -28.35 62.51 71.58
CA ASP A 235 -29.66 63.15 71.48
C ASP A 235 -29.60 64.63 71.93
N PHE A 236 -30.64 65.39 71.57
CA PHE A 236 -30.69 66.82 71.87
C PHE A 236 -30.65 67.11 73.38
N GLU A 237 -31.21 66.21 74.21
CA GLU A 237 -31.31 66.38 75.67
C GLU A 237 -29.95 66.16 76.36
N GLN A 238 -29.19 65.19 75.89
CA GLN A 238 -27.82 64.89 76.31
C GLN A 238 -26.88 66.05 75.94
N MET A 239 -27.02 66.59 74.72
CA MET A 239 -26.20 67.71 74.26
C MET A 239 -26.45 68.98 75.07
N GLU A 240 -27.72 69.26 75.41
CA GLU A 240 -28.08 70.39 76.26
C GLU A 240 -27.52 70.27 77.68
N LYS A 241 -27.55 69.07 78.27
CA LYS A 241 -27.01 68.81 79.62
C LYS A 241 -25.51 69.06 79.71
N ILE A 242 -24.72 68.57 78.76
CA ILE A 242 -23.27 68.82 78.73
C ILE A 242 -22.94 70.27 78.36
N ALA A 243 -23.66 70.87 77.40
CA ALA A 243 -23.45 72.26 77.02
C ALA A 243 -23.64 73.21 78.22
N ARG A 244 -24.63 72.95 79.10
CA ARG A 244 -24.82 73.72 80.35
C ARG A 244 -23.62 73.62 81.30
N LEU A 245 -22.92 72.48 81.34
CA LEU A 245 -21.73 72.29 82.18
C LEU A 245 -20.51 73.06 81.65
N THR A 246 -20.40 73.29 80.34
CA THR A 246 -19.31 74.10 79.74
C THR A 246 -19.34 75.58 80.15
N GLY A 247 -20.49 76.08 80.63
CA GLY A 247 -20.62 77.44 81.18
C GLY A 247 -19.95 77.64 82.55
N ARG A 248 -19.51 76.55 83.20
CA ARG A 248 -18.81 76.61 84.48
C ARG A 248 -17.34 76.98 84.27
N LYS A 249 -16.80 77.85 85.14
CA LYS A 249 -15.39 78.29 85.10
C LYS A 249 -14.46 77.44 85.97
N ASP A 250 -14.91 76.25 86.37
CA ASP A 250 -14.13 75.31 87.18
C ASP A 250 -13.68 74.09 86.36
N GLU A 251 -12.93 73.21 86.99
CA GLU A 251 -12.29 72.07 86.31
C GLU A 251 -13.30 71.13 85.63
N ALA A 252 -14.54 71.08 86.10
CA ALA A 252 -15.61 70.29 85.48
C ALA A 252 -16.09 70.89 84.14
N GLY A 253 -16.09 72.23 83.99
CA GLY A 253 -16.46 72.89 82.74
C GLY A 253 -15.42 72.73 81.64
N THR A 254 -14.13 72.82 81.99
CA THR A 254 -13.03 72.53 81.05
C THR A 254 -13.06 71.07 80.59
N LEU A 255 -13.35 70.13 81.49
CA LEU A 255 -13.46 68.71 81.16
C LEU A 255 -14.64 68.42 80.21
N ALA A 256 -15.79 69.08 80.41
CA ALA A 256 -16.95 68.97 79.54
C ALA A 256 -16.68 69.51 78.11
N ALA A 257 -15.93 70.61 77.98
CA ALA A 257 -15.56 71.17 76.69
C ALA A 257 -14.59 70.27 75.90
N GLY A 258 -13.55 69.74 76.56
CA GLY A 258 -12.61 68.79 75.93
C GLY A 258 -13.26 67.46 75.55
N LEU A 259 -14.28 67.02 76.29
CA LEU A 259 -15.07 65.84 75.96
C LEU A 259 -15.83 66.01 74.63
N LEU A 260 -16.45 67.17 74.41
CA LEU A 260 -17.23 67.48 73.20
C LEU A 260 -16.33 67.54 71.95
N GLU A 261 -15.12 68.11 72.10
CA GLU A 261 -14.11 68.15 71.04
C GLU A 261 -13.60 66.75 70.66
N THR A 262 -13.35 65.89 71.67
CA THR A 262 -12.94 64.49 71.46
C THR A 262 -14.03 63.68 70.76
N GLN A 263 -15.29 63.89 71.14
CA GLN A 263 -16.43 63.22 70.54
C GLN A 263 -16.63 63.61 69.07
N THR A 264 -16.56 64.90 68.76
CA THR A 264 -16.68 65.40 67.37
C THR A 264 -15.60 64.77 66.47
N TYR A 265 -14.37 64.66 66.97
CA TYR A 265 -13.30 63.99 66.23
C TYR A 265 -13.57 62.48 65.99
N LEU A 266 -14.10 61.77 66.99
CA LEU A 266 -14.47 60.35 66.82
C LEU A 266 -15.66 60.18 65.86
N GLU A 267 -16.62 61.11 65.83
CA GLU A 267 -17.71 61.13 64.83
C GLU A 267 -17.18 61.33 63.41
N ASP A 268 -16.24 62.25 63.21
CA ASP A 268 -15.59 62.47 61.90
C ASP A 268 -14.88 61.18 61.42
N VAL A 269 -14.12 60.53 62.29
CA VAL A 269 -13.42 59.25 61.98
C VAL A 269 -14.42 58.12 61.70
N ALA A 270 -15.51 58.04 62.47
CA ALA A 270 -16.57 57.04 62.26
C ALA A 270 -17.30 57.24 60.93
N ALA A 271 -17.56 58.50 60.54
CA ALA A 271 -18.20 58.81 59.26
C ALA A 271 -17.34 58.40 58.06
N VAL A 272 -16.02 58.57 58.15
CA VAL A 272 -15.09 58.09 57.11
C VAL A 272 -15.07 56.56 57.07
N ALA A 273 -15.00 55.87 58.22
CA ALA A 273 -15.05 54.41 58.28
C ALA A 273 -16.37 53.85 57.72
N GLN A 274 -17.50 54.52 57.95
CA GLN A 274 -18.78 54.18 57.36
C GLN A 274 -18.80 54.40 55.84
N ALA A 275 -18.25 55.51 55.35
CA ALA A 275 -18.09 55.76 53.92
C ALA A 275 -17.23 54.69 53.24
N LEU A 276 -16.16 54.22 53.89
CA LEU A 276 -15.35 53.07 53.44
C LEU A 276 -16.19 51.78 53.37
N GLY A 277 -17.00 51.49 54.38
CA GLY A 277 -17.89 50.32 54.41
C GLY A 277 -18.99 50.36 53.34
N GLU A 278 -19.40 51.56 52.93
CA GLU A 278 -20.36 51.79 51.83
C GLU A 278 -19.67 51.83 50.44
N GLY A 279 -18.37 51.56 50.37
CA GLY A 279 -17.61 51.52 49.11
C GLY A 279 -17.20 52.90 48.56
N ASN A 280 -17.40 53.97 49.32
CA ASN A 280 -16.97 55.32 48.94
C ASN A 280 -15.50 55.57 49.32
N LEU A 281 -14.60 55.14 48.44
CA LEU A 281 -13.16 55.40 48.57
C LEU A 281 -12.76 56.81 48.14
N ALA A 282 -13.67 57.67 47.64
CA ALA A 282 -13.39 59.04 47.25
C ALA A 282 -13.37 60.01 48.45
N VAL A 283 -13.68 59.51 49.66
CA VAL A 283 -13.58 60.28 50.90
C VAL A 283 -12.14 60.77 51.12
N GLN A 284 -11.98 62.07 51.39
CA GLN A 284 -10.70 62.66 51.74
C GLN A 284 -10.55 62.68 53.26
N VAL A 285 -9.50 62.04 53.76
CA VAL A 285 -9.18 62.01 55.19
C VAL A 285 -8.13 63.08 55.44
N GLU A 286 -8.49 64.12 56.20
CA GLU A 286 -7.58 65.16 56.65
C GLU A 286 -7.22 64.91 58.13
N PRO A 287 -6.00 64.42 58.43
CA PRO A 287 -5.54 64.26 59.81
C PRO A 287 -5.44 65.63 60.52
N LYS A 288 -5.83 65.72 61.79
CA LYS A 288 -5.79 66.97 62.58
C LYS A 288 -4.37 67.39 63.02
N GLY A 289 -3.36 66.56 62.78
CA GLY A 289 -1.95 66.84 63.07
C GLY A 289 -1.04 65.63 62.83
N GLU A 290 0.26 65.78 63.08
CA GLU A 290 1.22 64.67 62.93
C GLU A 290 0.98 63.54 63.95
N ASP A 291 0.48 63.88 65.14
CA ASP A 291 0.16 62.90 66.21
C ASP A 291 -1.21 62.24 66.05
N ASP A 292 -1.98 62.57 65.00
CA ASP A 292 -3.29 62.00 64.73
C ASP A 292 -3.19 60.57 64.18
N LEU A 293 -2.97 59.60 65.07
CA LEU A 293 -2.78 58.20 64.70
C LEU A 293 -3.96 57.61 63.93
N LEU A 294 -5.21 57.86 64.36
CA LEU A 294 -6.39 57.31 63.69
C LEU A 294 -6.57 57.95 62.30
N GLY A 295 -6.49 59.28 62.18
CA GLY A 295 -6.61 59.98 60.91
C GLY A 295 -5.52 59.58 59.91
N ASN A 296 -4.27 59.48 60.35
CA ASN A 296 -3.16 59.05 59.50
C ASN A 296 -3.29 57.59 59.05
N THR A 297 -3.70 56.68 59.95
CA THR A 297 -3.89 55.26 59.62
C THR A 297 -5.07 55.07 58.66
N LEU A 298 -6.16 55.79 58.87
CA LEU A 298 -7.35 55.75 58.02
C LEU A 298 -7.05 56.31 56.62
N LYS A 299 -6.25 57.38 56.53
CA LYS A 299 -5.73 57.89 55.25
C LYS A 299 -4.92 56.84 54.50
N GLN A 300 -3.96 56.20 55.16
CA GLN A 300 -3.16 55.13 54.54
C GLN A 300 -4.02 53.93 54.11
N MET A 301 -5.05 53.57 54.89
CA MET A 301 -5.99 52.51 54.53
C MET A 301 -6.78 52.85 53.26
N VAL A 302 -7.32 54.07 53.15
CA VAL A 302 -8.02 54.55 51.94
C VAL A 302 -7.08 54.53 50.73
N GLU A 303 -5.85 55.01 50.86
CA GLU A 303 -4.85 55.02 49.77
C GLU A 303 -4.46 53.61 49.31
N ARG A 304 -4.26 52.68 50.24
CA ARG A 304 -3.98 51.27 49.92
C ARG A 304 -5.16 50.59 49.25
N LEU A 305 -6.38 50.82 49.73
CA LEU A 305 -7.60 50.27 49.11
C LEU A 305 -7.80 50.82 47.70
N ARG A 306 -7.60 52.13 47.47
CA ARG A 306 -7.61 52.72 46.11
C ARG A 306 -6.62 52.03 45.19
N THR A 307 -5.40 51.79 45.67
CA THR A 307 -4.34 51.12 44.89
C THR A 307 -4.73 49.69 44.53
N LEU A 308 -5.22 48.91 45.50
CA LEU A 308 -5.66 47.53 45.27
C LEU A 308 -6.84 47.45 44.30
N ILE A 309 -7.85 48.32 44.46
CA ILE A 309 -9.00 48.39 43.54
C ILE A 309 -8.56 48.77 42.12
N GLY A 310 -7.62 49.72 41.99
CA GLY A 310 -7.02 50.07 40.70
C GLY A 310 -6.21 48.93 40.07
N GLN A 311 -5.47 48.15 40.88
CA GLN A 311 -4.78 46.95 40.43
C GLN A 311 -5.76 45.87 39.96
N PHE A 312 -6.84 45.61 40.70
CA PHE A 312 -7.89 44.67 40.29
C PHE A 312 -8.57 45.08 38.99
N ALA A 313 -8.88 46.37 38.79
CA ALA A 313 -9.42 46.87 37.53
C ALA A 313 -8.48 46.61 36.34
N ASN A 314 -7.19 46.91 36.50
CA ASN A 314 -6.19 46.68 35.45
C ASN A 314 -5.96 45.19 35.17
N SER A 315 -5.94 44.35 36.20
CA SER A 315 -5.85 42.90 36.04
C SER A 315 -7.07 42.34 35.31
N ALA A 316 -8.29 42.78 35.66
CA ALA A 316 -9.50 42.36 34.98
C ALA A 316 -9.52 42.79 33.51
N LEU A 317 -9.11 44.03 33.19
CA LEU A 317 -8.93 44.48 31.80
C LEU A 317 -7.91 43.65 31.02
N THR A 318 -6.80 43.28 31.67
CA THR A 318 -5.77 42.42 31.06
C THR A 318 -6.30 41.02 30.78
N VAL A 319 -7.06 40.43 31.71
CA VAL A 319 -7.71 39.13 31.52
C VAL A 319 -8.75 39.19 30.40
N SER A 320 -9.57 40.24 30.35
CA SER A 320 -10.54 40.45 29.26
C SER A 320 -9.84 40.48 27.90
N LYS A 321 -8.77 41.29 27.77
CA LYS A 321 -8.01 41.39 26.52
C LYS A 321 -7.35 40.05 26.14
N ALA A 322 -6.73 39.37 27.09
CA ALA A 322 -6.13 38.06 26.86
C ALA A 322 -7.19 37.02 26.46
N SER A 323 -8.41 37.13 26.98
CA SER A 323 -9.54 36.26 26.61
C SER A 323 -9.99 36.50 25.18
N ASP A 324 -10.08 37.77 24.74
CA ASP A 324 -10.40 38.11 23.34
C ASP A 324 -9.32 37.58 22.37
N GLU A 325 -8.04 37.77 22.71
CA GLU A 325 -6.92 37.24 21.93
C GLU A 325 -6.97 35.70 21.85
N LEU A 326 -7.31 35.03 22.95
CA LEU A 326 -7.44 33.58 23.02
C LEU A 326 -8.64 33.07 22.20
N SER A 327 -9.78 33.78 22.23
CA SER A 327 -10.95 33.47 21.39
C SER A 327 -10.61 33.61 19.90
N GLY A 328 -9.92 34.68 19.50
CA GLY A 328 -9.49 34.86 18.11
C GLY A 328 -8.52 33.78 17.64
N ALA A 329 -7.59 33.36 18.50
CA ALA A 329 -6.69 32.24 18.22
C ALA A 329 -7.45 30.92 18.10
N ALA A 330 -8.44 30.67 18.95
CA ALA A 330 -9.30 29.49 18.87
C ALA A 330 -10.08 29.44 17.54
N ASP A 331 -10.69 30.56 17.12
CA ASP A 331 -11.41 30.65 15.85
C ASP A 331 -10.50 30.36 14.64
N GLN A 332 -9.29 30.94 14.62
CA GLN A 332 -8.29 30.63 13.59
C GLN A 332 -7.88 29.17 13.59
N SER A 333 -7.66 28.59 14.77
CA SER A 333 -7.28 27.19 14.91
C SER A 333 -8.41 26.25 14.46
N GLY A 334 -9.68 26.62 14.71
CA GLY A 334 -10.85 25.91 14.21
C GLY A 334 -10.97 25.95 12.68
N GLN A 335 -10.70 27.10 12.05
CA GLN A 335 -10.66 27.21 10.59
C GLN A 335 -9.53 26.35 9.99
N ALA A 336 -8.34 26.38 10.58
CA ALA A 336 -7.21 25.55 10.16
C ALA A 336 -7.56 24.06 10.28
N SER A 337 -8.18 23.65 11.39
CA SER A 337 -8.66 22.27 11.60
C SER A 337 -9.66 21.84 10.52
N SER A 338 -10.64 22.68 10.19
CA SER A 338 -11.60 22.41 9.11
C SER A 338 -10.92 22.27 7.75
N GLN A 339 -9.90 23.08 7.47
CA GLN A 339 -9.15 23.01 6.22
C GLN A 339 -8.29 21.75 6.15
N ILE A 340 -7.67 21.34 7.25
CA ILE A 340 -6.96 20.06 7.38
C ILE A 340 -7.93 18.90 7.10
N ALA A 341 -9.13 18.90 7.69
CA ALA A 341 -10.14 17.86 7.47
C ALA A 341 -10.51 17.69 5.99
N MET A 342 -10.74 18.81 5.27
CA MET A 342 -11.00 18.77 3.82
C MET A 342 -9.80 18.22 3.04
N THR A 343 -8.59 18.61 3.43
CA THR A 343 -7.36 18.13 2.76
C THR A 343 -7.19 16.63 2.98
N ILE A 344 -7.47 16.13 4.18
CA ILE A 344 -7.42 14.69 4.50
C ILE A 344 -8.46 13.90 3.71
N GLN A 345 -9.67 14.42 3.50
CA GLN A 345 -10.64 13.79 2.58
C GLN A 345 -10.11 13.71 1.14
N GLN A 346 -9.46 14.76 0.64
CA GLN A 346 -8.87 14.74 -0.70
C GLN A 346 -7.73 13.72 -0.79
N VAL A 347 -6.87 13.64 0.23
CA VAL A 347 -5.80 12.64 0.29
C VAL A 347 -6.38 11.22 0.34
N ALA A 348 -7.40 10.98 1.17
CA ALA A 348 -8.09 9.70 1.24
C ALA A 348 -8.68 9.26 -0.11
N GLN A 349 -9.30 10.20 -0.84
CA GLN A 349 -9.82 9.94 -2.17
C GLN A 349 -8.68 9.67 -3.17
N GLY A 350 -7.56 10.37 -3.07
CA GLY A 350 -6.35 10.11 -3.85
C GLY A 350 -5.78 8.70 -3.59
N ILE A 351 -5.75 8.24 -2.34
CA ILE A 351 -5.32 6.88 -1.97
C ILE A 351 -6.24 5.84 -2.60
N SER A 352 -7.56 6.04 -2.58
CA SER A 352 -8.52 5.13 -3.22
C SER A 352 -8.32 5.04 -4.74
N GLN A 353 -8.05 6.18 -5.40
CA GLN A 353 -7.70 6.21 -6.82
C GLN A 353 -6.37 5.50 -7.09
N GLN A 354 -5.36 5.72 -6.24
CA GLN A 354 -4.06 5.06 -6.34
C GLN A 354 -4.19 3.54 -6.19
N ALA A 355 -4.95 3.04 -5.21
CA ALA A 355 -5.20 1.61 -5.04
C ALA A 355 -5.88 0.98 -6.27
N THR A 356 -6.82 1.70 -6.88
CA THR A 356 -7.47 1.26 -8.13
C THR A 356 -6.45 1.19 -9.28
N ALA A 357 -5.59 2.21 -9.42
CA ALA A 357 -4.55 2.24 -10.45
C ALA A 357 -3.51 1.13 -10.27
N VAL A 358 -3.12 0.83 -9.03
CA VAL A 358 -2.21 -0.27 -8.66
C VAL A 358 -2.83 -1.61 -9.08
N SER A 359 -4.10 -1.86 -8.75
CA SER A 359 -4.82 -3.08 -9.13
C SER A 359 -4.91 -3.24 -10.66
N GLN A 360 -5.23 -2.16 -11.38
CA GLN A 360 -5.33 -2.19 -12.83
C GLN A 360 -3.98 -2.41 -13.52
N THR A 361 -2.91 -1.82 -12.98
CA THR A 361 -1.55 -2.03 -13.48
C THR A 361 -1.09 -3.47 -13.22
N SER A 362 -1.37 -4.03 -12.04
CA SER A 362 -1.14 -5.45 -11.73
C SER A 362 -1.82 -6.38 -12.74
N SER A 363 -3.09 -6.13 -13.07
CA SER A 363 -3.78 -6.90 -14.13
C SER A 363 -3.10 -6.75 -15.50
N SER A 364 -2.61 -5.56 -15.83
CA SER A 364 -1.90 -5.30 -17.09
C SER A 364 -0.57 -6.06 -17.16
N ILE A 365 0.15 -6.15 -16.04
CA ILE A 365 1.37 -6.96 -15.91
C ILE A 365 1.06 -8.44 -16.16
N HIS A 366 0.00 -8.99 -15.55
CA HIS A 366 -0.40 -10.37 -15.80
C HIS A 366 -0.77 -10.63 -17.27
N GLN A 367 -1.41 -9.67 -17.95
CA GLN A 367 -1.66 -9.76 -19.39
C GLN A 367 -0.36 -9.72 -20.20
N MET A 368 0.57 -8.84 -19.83
CA MET A 368 1.89 -8.73 -20.44
C MET A 368 2.71 -10.01 -20.30
N THR A 369 2.76 -10.62 -19.10
CA THR A 369 3.44 -11.91 -18.89
C THR A 369 2.88 -13.01 -19.79
N ARG A 370 1.55 -13.07 -19.99
CA ARG A 370 0.94 -14.03 -20.92
C ARG A 370 1.29 -13.73 -22.39
N ALA A 371 1.39 -12.46 -22.76
CA ALA A 371 1.81 -12.08 -24.11
C ALA A 371 3.28 -12.44 -24.36
N ILE A 372 4.16 -12.18 -23.40
CA ILE A 372 5.58 -12.58 -23.41
C ILE A 372 5.71 -14.09 -23.62
N ASP A 373 4.98 -14.90 -22.84
CA ASP A 373 4.96 -16.36 -23.00
C ASP A 373 4.45 -16.79 -24.39
N GLY A 374 3.45 -16.09 -24.94
CA GLY A 374 2.95 -16.32 -26.28
C GLY A 374 4.00 -16.03 -27.37
N VAL A 375 4.75 -14.93 -27.25
CA VAL A 375 5.83 -14.58 -28.18
C VAL A 375 6.99 -15.56 -28.06
N ALA A 376 7.39 -15.95 -26.84
CA ALA A 376 8.43 -16.96 -26.61
C ALA A 376 8.10 -18.29 -27.31
N ARG A 377 6.87 -18.78 -27.12
CA ARG A 377 6.41 -20.01 -27.79
C ARG A 377 6.37 -19.83 -29.32
N GLY A 378 5.90 -18.69 -29.81
CA GLY A 378 5.90 -18.38 -31.24
C GLY A 378 7.30 -18.37 -31.85
N ALA A 379 8.28 -17.79 -31.15
CA ALA A 379 9.68 -17.79 -31.58
C ALA A 379 10.27 -19.22 -31.62
N GLN A 380 9.96 -20.06 -30.63
CA GLN A 380 10.35 -21.48 -30.63
C GLN A 380 9.72 -22.26 -31.80
N GLU A 381 8.44 -22.04 -32.08
CA GLU A 381 7.75 -22.64 -33.23
C GLU A 381 8.37 -22.18 -34.56
N GLN A 382 8.71 -20.89 -34.69
CA GLN A 382 9.43 -20.37 -35.85
C GLN A 382 10.82 -20.99 -36.00
N ALA A 383 11.59 -21.15 -34.91
CA ALA A 383 12.89 -21.82 -34.94
C ALA A 383 12.78 -23.24 -35.50
N ALA A 384 11.78 -24.00 -35.04
CA ALA A 384 11.53 -25.35 -35.52
C ALA A 384 11.12 -25.36 -37.02
N ALA A 385 10.29 -24.39 -37.44
CA ALA A 385 9.89 -24.24 -38.82
C ALA A 385 11.06 -23.89 -39.75
N VAL A 386 11.97 -23.00 -39.32
CA VAL A 386 13.21 -22.65 -40.02
C VAL A 386 14.09 -23.89 -40.22
N GLY A 387 14.33 -24.66 -39.15
CA GLY A 387 15.11 -25.89 -39.25
C GLY A 387 14.52 -26.91 -40.23
N LYS A 388 13.18 -27.02 -40.27
CA LYS A 388 12.48 -27.90 -41.22
C LYS A 388 12.58 -27.39 -42.66
N ALA A 389 12.43 -26.09 -42.89
CA ALA A 389 12.54 -25.48 -44.21
C ALA A 389 13.98 -25.57 -44.76
N ALA A 390 15.00 -25.37 -43.92
CA ALA A 390 16.40 -25.58 -44.29
C ALA A 390 16.68 -27.04 -44.69
N ALA A 391 16.11 -28.01 -43.96
CA ALA A 391 16.21 -29.42 -44.33
C ALA A 391 15.55 -29.72 -45.69
N VAL A 392 14.38 -29.13 -45.96
CA VAL A 392 13.69 -29.25 -47.25
C VAL A 392 14.50 -28.62 -48.39
N ALA A 393 15.11 -27.45 -48.17
CA ALA A 393 15.98 -26.80 -49.15
C ALA A 393 17.15 -27.72 -49.55
N ASN A 394 17.83 -28.32 -48.56
CA ASN A 394 18.90 -29.30 -48.81
C ASN A 394 18.42 -30.53 -49.59
N GLN A 395 17.22 -31.04 -49.28
CA GLN A 395 16.63 -32.16 -50.03
C GLN A 395 16.33 -31.77 -51.50
N ILE A 396 15.88 -30.54 -51.74
CA ILE A 396 15.63 -30.03 -53.10
C ILE A 396 16.95 -29.90 -53.88
N THR A 397 18.02 -29.38 -53.27
CA THR A 397 19.36 -29.30 -53.88
C THR A 397 19.84 -30.69 -54.33
N GLU A 398 19.70 -31.71 -53.47
CA GLU A 398 20.10 -33.08 -53.83
C GLU A 398 19.21 -33.65 -54.96
N ALA A 399 17.89 -33.47 -54.88
CA ALA A 399 16.98 -33.91 -55.93
C ALA A 399 17.23 -33.20 -57.28
N ALA A 400 17.53 -31.90 -57.26
CA ALA A 400 17.89 -31.14 -58.45
C ALA A 400 19.19 -31.65 -59.07
N ARG A 401 20.17 -32.00 -58.23
CA ARG A 401 21.43 -32.63 -58.65
C ARG A 401 21.19 -33.98 -59.32
N GLU A 402 20.36 -34.84 -58.74
CA GLU A 402 19.99 -36.15 -59.32
C GLU A 402 19.25 -36.00 -60.66
N ILE A 403 18.30 -35.06 -60.76
CA ILE A 403 17.58 -34.76 -62.01
C ILE A 403 18.55 -34.29 -63.09
N ARG A 404 19.51 -33.42 -62.76
CA ARG A 404 20.52 -32.96 -63.72
C ARG A 404 21.37 -34.11 -64.25
N VAL A 405 21.83 -35.00 -63.37
CA VAL A 405 22.61 -36.19 -63.77
C VAL A 405 21.78 -37.10 -64.67
N SER A 406 20.50 -37.31 -64.35
CA SER A 406 19.58 -38.11 -65.15
C SER A 406 19.34 -37.50 -66.53
N ALA A 407 19.18 -36.18 -66.60
CA ALA A 407 19.02 -35.43 -67.84
C ALA A 407 20.28 -35.52 -68.73
N GLU A 408 21.47 -35.37 -68.15
CA GLU A 408 22.74 -35.56 -68.86
C GLU A 408 22.87 -36.98 -69.44
N GLN A 409 22.43 -38.00 -68.69
CA GLN A 409 22.42 -39.39 -69.15
C GLN A 409 21.42 -39.61 -70.29
N GLN A 410 20.24 -38.97 -70.25
CA GLN A 410 19.25 -39.00 -71.34
C GLN A 410 19.80 -38.33 -72.61
N VAL A 411 20.47 -37.18 -72.48
CA VAL A 411 21.13 -36.50 -73.60
C VAL A 411 22.17 -37.43 -74.23
N ARG A 412 23.05 -38.06 -73.44
CA ARG A 412 24.06 -39.02 -73.94
C ARG A 412 23.42 -40.20 -74.68
N SER A 413 22.38 -40.79 -74.10
CA SER A 413 21.68 -41.94 -74.69
C SER A 413 20.99 -41.57 -76.01
N SER A 414 20.37 -40.38 -76.06
CA SER A 414 19.72 -39.87 -77.26
C SER A 414 20.73 -39.54 -78.36
N THR A 415 21.90 -38.98 -78.03
CA THR A 415 23.00 -38.77 -78.99
C THR A 415 23.44 -40.10 -79.61
N HIS A 416 23.64 -41.12 -78.77
CA HIS A 416 24.04 -42.46 -79.25
C HIS A 416 22.95 -43.13 -80.11
N ALA A 417 21.67 -42.94 -79.76
CA ALA A 417 20.54 -43.42 -80.55
C ALA A 417 20.46 -42.72 -81.92
N VAL A 418 20.71 -41.41 -82.00
CA VAL A 418 20.81 -40.68 -83.27
C VAL A 418 21.94 -41.25 -84.14
N GLU A 419 23.14 -41.40 -83.58
CA GLU A 419 24.30 -41.94 -84.30
C GLU A 419 24.03 -43.36 -84.83
N THR A 420 23.50 -44.23 -83.97
CA THR A 420 23.16 -45.62 -84.33
C THR A 420 22.07 -45.66 -85.40
N SER A 421 21.00 -44.87 -85.24
CA SER A 421 19.90 -44.82 -86.22
C SER A 421 20.38 -44.31 -87.58
N GLN A 422 21.27 -43.31 -87.62
CA GLN A 422 21.88 -42.85 -88.87
C GLN A 422 22.72 -43.95 -89.55
N ASN A 423 23.48 -44.71 -88.77
CA ASN A 423 24.27 -45.81 -89.32
C ASN A 423 23.38 -46.94 -89.84
N THR A 424 22.35 -47.32 -89.08
CA THR A 424 21.37 -48.33 -89.49
C THR A 424 20.57 -47.89 -90.72
N ALA A 425 20.22 -46.60 -90.83
CA ALA A 425 19.55 -46.05 -92.02
C ALA A 425 20.40 -46.25 -93.28
N ARG A 426 21.72 -46.03 -93.22
CA ARG A 426 22.62 -46.34 -94.35
C ARG A 426 22.60 -47.83 -94.70
N VAL A 427 22.66 -48.72 -93.71
CA VAL A 427 22.65 -50.18 -93.94
C VAL A 427 21.33 -50.64 -94.57
N VAL A 428 20.19 -50.08 -94.13
CA VAL A 428 18.87 -50.38 -94.71
C VAL A 428 18.77 -49.84 -96.14
N GLU A 429 19.29 -48.64 -96.41
CA GLU A 429 19.34 -48.07 -97.76
C GLU A 429 20.20 -48.92 -98.71
N ASP A 430 21.36 -49.41 -98.25
CA ASP A 430 22.21 -50.33 -99.01
C ASP A 430 21.51 -51.67 -99.26
N THR A 431 20.77 -52.18 -98.27
CA THR A 431 19.97 -53.40 -98.38
C THR A 431 18.84 -53.24 -99.39
N ALA A 432 18.12 -52.12 -99.36
CA ALA A 432 17.06 -51.80 -100.34
C ALA A 432 17.64 -51.76 -101.76
N ARG A 433 18.78 -51.08 -101.96
CA ARG A 433 19.50 -51.07 -103.25
C ARG A 433 19.94 -52.47 -103.68
N GLY A 434 20.40 -53.30 -102.74
CA GLY A 434 20.75 -54.70 -102.96
C GLY A 434 19.57 -55.54 -103.44
N MET A 435 18.42 -55.44 -102.77
CA MET A 435 17.19 -56.16 -103.13
C MET A 435 16.67 -55.73 -104.51
N GLU A 436 16.74 -54.44 -104.84
CA GLU A 436 16.34 -53.95 -106.16
C GLU A 436 17.26 -54.47 -107.28
N ARG A 437 18.55 -54.70 -106.98
CA ARG A 437 19.46 -55.38 -107.91
C ARG A 437 19.11 -56.86 -108.07
N ILE A 438 18.79 -57.56 -106.98
CA ILE A 438 18.36 -58.98 -107.03
C ILE A 438 17.07 -59.10 -107.84
N ARG A 439 16.11 -58.21 -107.62
CA ARG A 439 14.83 -58.18 -108.35
C ARG A 439 15.07 -58.15 -109.86
N ARG A 440 15.93 -57.26 -110.33
CA ARG A 440 16.32 -57.18 -111.75
C ARG A 440 16.96 -58.47 -112.27
N VAL A 441 17.81 -59.12 -111.46
CA VAL A 441 18.47 -60.38 -111.86
C VAL A 441 17.47 -61.53 -111.92
N VAL A 442 16.52 -61.62 -110.98
CA VAL A 442 15.45 -62.63 -110.99
C VAL A 442 14.51 -62.43 -112.17
N ASP A 443 14.11 -61.19 -112.46
CA ASP A 443 13.30 -60.85 -113.63
C ASP A 443 14.01 -61.26 -114.95
N LEU A 444 15.30 -60.93 -115.08
CA LEU A 444 16.12 -61.31 -116.23
C LEU A 444 16.29 -62.84 -116.35
N SER A 445 16.50 -63.52 -115.22
CA SER A 445 16.65 -64.98 -115.17
C SER A 445 15.36 -65.68 -115.59
N THR A 446 14.21 -65.18 -115.13
CA THR A 446 12.88 -65.66 -115.55
C THR A 446 12.73 -65.58 -117.06
N GLN A 447 13.09 -64.44 -117.66
CA GLN A 447 13.05 -64.27 -119.13
C GLN A 447 13.95 -65.28 -119.85
N LYS A 448 15.17 -65.51 -119.36
CA LYS A 448 16.13 -66.44 -119.99
C LYS A 448 15.69 -67.90 -119.89
N VAL A 449 15.17 -68.30 -118.74
CA VAL A 449 14.62 -69.65 -118.53
C VAL A 449 13.40 -69.87 -119.43
N GLN A 450 12.54 -68.87 -119.59
CA GLN A 450 11.37 -68.95 -120.46
C GLN A 450 11.76 -68.99 -121.96
N GLU A 451 12.81 -68.27 -122.36
CA GLU A 451 13.41 -68.39 -123.70
C GLU A 451 13.92 -69.82 -123.95
N MET A 452 14.59 -70.42 -122.96
CA MET A 452 15.07 -71.80 -123.02
C MET A 452 13.91 -72.80 -123.18
N GLY A 453 12.80 -72.62 -122.45
CA GLY A 453 11.59 -73.42 -122.61
C GLY A 453 10.98 -73.35 -124.01
N ASN A 454 11.02 -72.17 -124.64
CA ASN A 454 10.59 -72.01 -126.03
C ASN A 454 11.51 -72.77 -127.00
N ARG A 455 12.84 -72.69 -126.82
CA ARG A 455 13.82 -73.40 -127.66
C ARG A 455 13.71 -74.92 -127.52
N SER A 456 13.54 -75.43 -126.30
CA SER A 456 13.34 -76.87 -126.07
C SER A 456 12.06 -77.39 -126.73
N ARG A 457 10.98 -76.60 -126.79
CA ARG A 457 9.80 -76.95 -127.59
C ARG A 457 10.09 -77.02 -129.09
N GLN A 458 10.89 -76.10 -129.62
CA GLN A 458 11.31 -76.15 -131.02
C GLN A 458 12.15 -77.40 -131.35
N ILE A 459 13.08 -77.78 -130.47
CA ILE A 459 13.88 -79.00 -130.65
C ILE A 459 12.97 -80.24 -130.63
N GLY A 460 11.97 -80.27 -129.75
CA GLY A 460 10.98 -81.34 -129.73
C GLY A 460 10.29 -81.58 -131.08
N MET A 461 9.86 -80.50 -131.76
CA MET A 461 9.26 -80.58 -133.11
C MET A 461 10.25 -81.05 -134.18
N ILE A 462 11.52 -80.65 -134.08
CA ILE A 462 12.57 -81.10 -135.01
C ILE A 462 12.78 -82.62 -134.86
N LEU A 463 12.84 -83.13 -133.63
CA LEU A 463 13.05 -84.56 -133.37
C LEU A 463 11.93 -85.44 -133.92
N GLU A 464 10.68 -84.98 -133.83
CA GLU A 464 9.53 -85.65 -134.44
C GLU A 464 9.69 -85.75 -135.97
N THR A 465 10.17 -84.68 -136.60
CA THR A 465 10.46 -84.67 -138.04
C THR A 465 11.58 -85.65 -138.43
N ILE A 466 12.60 -85.80 -137.58
CA ILE A 466 13.73 -86.70 -137.86
C ILE A 466 13.33 -88.18 -137.68
N ASP A 467 12.51 -88.54 -136.67
CA ASP A 467 11.99 -89.91 -136.53
C ASP A 467 11.17 -90.32 -137.76
N ASP A 468 10.37 -89.39 -138.31
CA ASP A 468 9.61 -89.59 -139.55
C ASP A 468 10.50 -89.83 -140.78
N ILE A 469 11.59 -89.07 -140.93
CA ILE A 469 12.55 -89.25 -142.04
C ILE A 469 13.25 -90.61 -141.93
N ALA A 470 13.69 -90.97 -140.72
CA ALA A 470 14.35 -92.24 -140.47
C ALA A 470 13.40 -93.43 -140.73
N ALA A 471 12.12 -93.33 -140.35
CA ALA A 471 11.11 -94.34 -140.67
C ALA A 471 10.91 -94.54 -142.19
N LYS A 472 10.87 -93.46 -142.98
CA LYS A 472 10.77 -93.55 -144.45
C LYS A 472 12.01 -94.18 -145.08
N THR A 473 13.19 -93.83 -144.58
CA THR A 473 14.48 -94.32 -145.10
C THR A 473 14.62 -95.83 -144.88
N ASN A 474 14.14 -96.34 -143.73
CA ASN A 474 14.08 -97.76 -143.42
C ASN A 474 13.27 -98.56 -144.47
N ILE A 475 12.08 -98.07 -144.87
CA ILE A 475 11.20 -98.73 -145.85
C ILE A 475 11.83 -98.78 -147.25
N LEU A 476 12.49 -97.69 -147.67
CA LEU A 476 13.16 -97.61 -148.97
C LEU A 476 14.28 -98.65 -149.14
N ALA A 477 15.02 -98.93 -148.06
CA ALA A 477 16.09 -99.90 -148.06
C ALA A 477 15.59 -101.34 -148.33
N ILE A 478 14.46 -101.74 -147.75
CA ILE A 478 13.87 -103.08 -147.95
C ILE A 478 13.41 -103.28 -149.39
N ASN A 479 12.79 -102.27 -150.00
CA ASN A 479 12.30 -102.37 -151.38
C ASN A 479 13.44 -102.59 -152.39
N ALA A 480 14.62 -102.00 -152.15
CA ALA A 480 15.78 -102.17 -153.04
C ALA A 480 16.39 -103.58 -153.00
N ALA A 481 16.26 -104.31 -151.88
CA ALA A 481 16.82 -105.66 -151.74
C ALA A 481 16.04 -106.73 -152.54
N ILE A 482 14.74 -106.53 -152.77
CA ILE A 482 13.86 -107.50 -153.43
C ILE A 482 14.11 -107.55 -154.95
N GLU A 483 14.34 -106.41 -155.60
CA GLU A 483 14.44 -106.30 -157.05
C GLU A 483 15.71 -106.97 -157.63
N ALA A 484 16.76 -107.13 -156.82
CA ALA A 484 18.02 -107.74 -157.24
C ALA A 484 17.93 -109.27 -157.45
N ALA A 485 16.98 -109.97 -156.82
CA ALA A 485 16.86 -111.44 -156.86
C ALA A 485 16.11 -111.99 -158.09
N HIS A 486 15.40 -111.16 -158.85
CA HIS A 486 14.53 -111.60 -159.95
C HIS A 486 15.27 -111.85 -161.29
N ALA A 487 16.45 -111.25 -161.50
CA ALA A 487 17.13 -111.22 -162.79
C ALA A 487 17.93 -112.49 -163.17
N GLU A 488 18.06 -113.48 -162.27
CA GLU A 488 19.00 -114.61 -162.42
C GLU A 488 18.44 -115.83 -163.18
N VAL A 489 17.11 -116.04 -163.20
CA VAL A 489 16.48 -117.30 -163.67
C VAL A 489 16.27 -117.39 -165.19
N GLN A 490 16.30 -116.27 -165.92
CA GLN A 490 15.84 -116.21 -167.33
C GLN A 490 16.91 -116.62 -168.37
N SER A 491 18.19 -116.70 -168.00
CA SER A 491 19.32 -116.90 -168.93
C SER A 491 19.51 -118.36 -169.43
N LYS A 492 19.15 -119.37 -168.63
CA LYS A 492 19.58 -120.78 -168.84
C LYS A 492 18.82 -121.55 -169.94
N LYS A 493 17.62 -121.11 -170.35
CA LYS A 493 16.67 -121.90 -171.17
C LYS A 493 16.81 -121.72 -172.70
N MET A 494 17.56 -120.71 -173.16
CA MET A 494 17.65 -120.34 -174.58
C MET A 494 18.70 -121.17 -175.36
N THR A 495 19.68 -121.75 -174.68
CA THR A 495 20.87 -122.36 -175.31
C THR A 495 20.61 -123.74 -175.93
N GLU A 496 19.61 -124.49 -175.44
CA GLU A 496 19.42 -125.91 -175.75
C GLU A 496 18.69 -126.17 -177.09
N ILE A 497 17.69 -125.33 -177.43
CA ILE A 497 16.82 -125.49 -178.61
C ILE A 497 17.58 -125.32 -179.94
N THR A 498 18.65 -124.52 -179.94
CA THR A 498 19.41 -124.20 -181.16
C THR A 498 20.26 -125.37 -181.66
N LEU A 499 20.69 -126.25 -180.75
CA LEU A 499 21.62 -127.34 -181.05
C LEU A 499 20.95 -128.53 -181.77
N ASP A 500 19.69 -128.84 -181.46
CA ASP A 500 18.93 -129.95 -182.08
C ASP A 500 18.68 -129.76 -183.59
N ARG A 501 18.37 -128.54 -183.99
CA ARG A 501 17.99 -128.24 -185.38
C ARG A 501 19.17 -128.38 -186.34
N LEU A 502 20.39 -128.05 -185.89
CA LEU A 502 21.59 -128.06 -186.72
C LEU A 502 22.02 -129.50 -187.08
N MET A 503 22.08 -130.40 -186.10
CA MET A 503 22.56 -131.77 -186.30
C MET A 503 21.62 -132.60 -187.17
N THR A 504 20.31 -132.41 -187.05
CA THR A 504 19.32 -133.11 -187.86
C THR A 504 19.48 -132.86 -189.36
N ALA A 505 19.80 -131.61 -189.74
CA ALA A 505 20.02 -131.25 -191.13
C ALA A 505 21.26 -131.96 -191.73
N GLN A 506 22.35 -132.05 -190.96
CA GLN A 506 23.58 -132.69 -191.41
C GLN A 506 23.40 -134.20 -191.64
N CYS A 507 22.65 -134.89 -190.76
CA CYS A 507 22.40 -136.33 -190.88
C CYS A 507 21.64 -136.68 -192.17
N ARG A 508 20.64 -135.86 -192.54
CA ARG A 508 19.86 -136.04 -193.78
C ARG A 508 20.68 -135.81 -195.05
N ILE A 509 21.59 -134.84 -195.05
CA ILE A 509 22.48 -134.57 -196.19
C ILE A 509 23.35 -135.80 -196.48
N ILE A 510 23.90 -136.42 -195.44
CA ILE A 510 24.73 -137.62 -195.57
C ILE A 510 23.92 -138.80 -196.11
N ASN A 511 22.68 -138.98 -195.66
CA ASN A 511 21.77 -140.00 -196.18
C ASN A 511 21.43 -139.80 -197.67
N HIS A 512 21.31 -138.55 -198.13
CA HIS A 512 21.02 -138.25 -199.53
C HIS A 512 22.20 -138.52 -200.48
N LEU A 513 23.44 -138.44 -199.97
CA LEU A 513 24.63 -138.80 -200.74
C LEU A 513 24.62 -140.27 -201.18
N LEU A 514 24.08 -141.18 -200.35
CA LEU A 514 23.99 -142.61 -200.66
C LEU A 514 23.18 -142.92 -201.93
N LEU A 515 22.14 -142.14 -202.23
CA LEU A 515 21.35 -142.26 -203.47
C LEU A 515 22.15 -141.92 -204.75
N SER A 516 23.27 -141.22 -204.60
CA SER A 516 24.12 -140.76 -205.71
C SER A 516 25.26 -141.73 -206.04
N GLY A 517 25.20 -142.98 -205.54
CA GLY A 517 26.20 -144.03 -205.77
C GLY A 517 27.45 -143.93 -204.89
N TRP A 518 27.36 -143.22 -203.76
CA TRP A 518 28.48 -143.04 -202.80
C TRP A 518 28.84 -144.30 -202.02
N ASP A 519 27.96 -145.30 -202.02
CA ASP A 519 28.16 -146.63 -201.45
C ASP A 519 29.29 -147.43 -202.14
N LYS A 520 29.65 -147.07 -203.38
CA LYS A 520 30.71 -147.72 -204.18
C LYS A 520 32.09 -147.05 -204.07
N ARG A 521 32.22 -146.00 -203.25
CA ARG A 521 33.49 -145.27 -203.04
C ARG A 521 34.39 -145.97 -202.01
N PRO A 522 35.73 -145.84 -202.12
CA PRO A 522 36.64 -146.41 -201.14
C PRO A 522 36.47 -145.77 -199.76
N LEU A 523 36.73 -146.55 -198.70
CA LEU A 523 36.56 -146.16 -197.29
C LEU A 523 37.20 -144.80 -196.92
N SER A 524 38.30 -144.42 -197.58
CA SER A 524 39.02 -143.17 -197.32
C SER A 524 38.19 -141.90 -197.56
N ASP A 525 37.14 -141.98 -198.41
CA ASP A 525 36.28 -140.84 -198.70
C ASP A 525 35.26 -140.57 -197.57
N TRP A 526 34.88 -141.60 -196.79
CA TRP A 526 33.97 -141.45 -195.64
C TRP A 526 34.64 -140.80 -194.42
N GLN A 527 35.95 -141.04 -194.21
CA GLN A 527 36.74 -140.35 -193.18
C GLN A 527 36.78 -138.84 -193.40
N LYS A 528 37.03 -138.40 -194.64
CA LYS A 528 37.06 -136.98 -194.99
C LYS A 528 35.71 -136.30 -194.85
N LEU A 529 34.61 -137.04 -195.06
CA LEU A 529 33.25 -136.51 -194.87
C LEU A 529 33.01 -136.13 -193.40
N GLY A 530 33.41 -136.98 -192.45
CA GLY A 530 33.26 -136.72 -191.01
C GLY A 530 33.98 -135.45 -190.55
N GLU A 531 35.24 -135.28 -190.95
CA GLU A 531 36.01 -134.07 -190.61
C GLU A 531 35.41 -132.80 -191.24
N ALA A 532 35.01 -132.84 -192.52
CA ALA A 532 34.44 -131.68 -193.20
C ALA A 532 33.07 -131.27 -192.64
N ALA A 533 32.27 -132.22 -192.18
CA ALA A 533 30.99 -131.96 -191.53
C ALA A 533 31.12 -131.60 -190.04
N GLN A 534 32.33 -131.64 -189.46
CA GLN A 534 32.60 -131.53 -188.02
C GLN A 534 31.79 -132.52 -187.19
N LEU A 535 31.67 -133.74 -187.69
CA LEU A 535 30.97 -134.83 -187.03
C LEU A 535 31.98 -135.86 -186.55
N ASP A 536 31.95 -136.10 -185.25
CA ASP A 536 32.83 -137.07 -184.59
C ASP A 536 32.51 -138.51 -185.04
N MET A 537 31.27 -138.78 -185.45
CA MET A 537 30.82 -140.11 -185.90
C MET A 537 29.85 -140.00 -187.07
N VAL A 538 30.04 -140.81 -188.10
CA VAL A 538 29.15 -141.01 -189.26
C VAL A 538 29.18 -142.47 -189.68
N LEU A 539 28.03 -143.14 -189.69
CA LEU A 539 27.91 -144.54 -190.11
C LEU A 539 26.66 -144.81 -190.94
N ALA A 540 26.69 -145.89 -191.73
CA ALA A 540 25.53 -146.46 -192.40
C ALA A 540 25.50 -147.99 -192.33
N THR A 541 24.31 -148.56 -192.20
CA THR A 541 24.09 -150.01 -192.01
C THR A 541 23.43 -150.70 -193.19
N ASP A 542 23.46 -152.03 -193.18
CA ASP A 542 22.63 -152.91 -194.01
C ASP A 542 21.27 -153.25 -193.35
N GLU A 543 20.52 -154.16 -193.98
CA GLU A 543 19.18 -154.58 -193.57
C GLU A 543 19.15 -155.36 -192.25
N ASP A 544 20.27 -155.94 -191.83
CA ASP A 544 20.40 -156.64 -190.54
C ASP A 544 20.80 -155.69 -189.40
N GLY A 545 21.07 -154.43 -189.73
CA GLY A 545 21.57 -153.41 -188.82
C GLY A 545 23.06 -153.56 -188.53
N VAL A 546 23.82 -154.19 -189.45
CA VAL A 546 25.27 -154.25 -189.39
C VAL A 546 25.84 -153.04 -190.12
N VAL A 547 26.77 -152.34 -189.51
CA VAL A 547 27.44 -151.20 -190.12
C VAL A 547 28.30 -151.68 -191.27
N VAL A 548 28.02 -151.17 -192.47
CA VAL A 548 28.75 -151.51 -193.70
C VAL A 548 29.59 -150.34 -194.19
N LEU A 549 29.25 -149.11 -193.79
CA LEU A 549 29.96 -147.88 -194.18
C LEU A 549 30.14 -147.00 -192.94
N SER A 550 31.32 -146.42 -192.73
CA SER A 550 31.58 -145.54 -191.58
C SER A 550 32.83 -144.69 -191.80
N ASN A 551 32.86 -143.50 -191.20
CA ASN A 551 34.07 -142.68 -191.09
C ASN A 551 35.05 -143.24 -190.03
N ASP A 552 34.58 -144.09 -189.12
CA ASP A 552 35.42 -144.87 -188.21
C ASP A 552 35.44 -146.33 -188.65
N SER A 553 36.62 -146.81 -189.06
CA SER A 553 36.82 -148.18 -189.53
C SER A 553 36.56 -149.22 -188.44
N LYS A 554 36.64 -148.87 -187.15
CA LYS A 554 36.34 -149.77 -186.03
C LYS A 554 34.86 -150.16 -185.95
N LEU A 555 33.98 -149.36 -186.57
CA LEU A 555 32.55 -149.57 -186.53
C LEU A 555 32.07 -150.49 -187.65
N ILE A 556 32.85 -150.73 -188.71
CA ILE A 556 32.42 -151.62 -189.80
C ILE A 556 32.37 -153.07 -189.32
N GLY A 557 31.21 -153.72 -189.54
CA GLY A 557 30.88 -155.04 -188.99
C GLY A 557 30.20 -155.00 -187.63
N TRP A 558 30.08 -153.83 -186.98
CA TRP A 558 29.37 -153.68 -185.72
C TRP A 558 27.86 -153.75 -185.94
N LYS A 559 27.17 -154.57 -185.15
CA LYS A 559 25.72 -154.79 -185.28
C LYS A 559 25.00 -154.02 -184.18
N PHE A 560 23.99 -153.25 -184.57
CA PHE A 560 23.16 -152.51 -183.61
C PHE A 560 22.55 -153.47 -182.58
N PRO A 561 22.50 -153.12 -181.28
CA PRO A 561 22.04 -154.03 -180.25
C PRO A 561 20.54 -154.33 -180.38
N THR A 562 20.14 -155.53 -179.94
CA THR A 562 18.72 -155.96 -179.90
C THR A 562 18.09 -155.80 -178.52
N ASP A 563 18.88 -155.45 -177.49
CA ASP A 563 18.40 -155.17 -176.14
C ASP A 563 17.82 -153.73 -176.05
N PRO A 564 16.53 -153.56 -175.67
CA PRO A 564 15.88 -152.26 -175.53
C PRO A 564 16.53 -151.27 -174.57
N LYS A 565 17.39 -151.73 -173.66
CA LYS A 565 18.05 -150.88 -172.65
C LYS A 565 19.33 -150.22 -173.14
N GLU A 566 19.86 -150.66 -174.28
CA GLU A 566 21.09 -150.06 -174.82
C GLU A 566 20.81 -148.76 -175.56
N GLN A 567 21.72 -147.77 -175.41
CA GLN A 567 21.52 -146.41 -175.93
C GLN A 567 21.30 -146.36 -177.44
N ALA A 568 21.89 -147.30 -178.19
CA ALA A 568 21.78 -147.39 -179.64
C ALA A 568 20.53 -148.15 -180.13
N TYR A 569 19.81 -148.86 -179.26
CA TYR A 569 18.62 -149.64 -179.63
C TYR A 569 17.51 -148.83 -180.31
N PRO A 570 17.16 -147.60 -179.85
CA PRO A 570 16.10 -146.82 -180.48
C PRO A 570 16.37 -146.54 -181.97
N PHE A 571 17.64 -146.38 -182.37
CA PHE A 571 18.00 -146.18 -183.77
C PHE A 571 17.77 -147.44 -184.62
N ARG A 572 17.87 -148.65 -184.04
CA ARG A 572 17.58 -149.92 -184.73
C ARG A 572 16.16 -149.96 -185.31
N GLN A 573 15.20 -149.29 -184.68
CA GLN A 573 13.82 -149.23 -185.15
C GLN A 573 13.66 -148.46 -186.47
N LEU A 574 14.70 -147.71 -186.90
CA LEU A 574 14.68 -146.94 -188.14
C LEU A 574 14.96 -147.78 -189.40
N ILE A 575 15.50 -149.00 -189.29
CA ILE A 575 15.97 -149.82 -190.45
C ILE A 575 14.87 -150.05 -191.50
N HIS A 576 13.64 -150.32 -191.04
CA HIS A 576 12.48 -150.61 -191.91
C HIS A 576 11.46 -149.47 -191.96
N GLN A 577 11.78 -148.33 -191.33
CA GLN A 577 10.93 -147.15 -191.40
C GLN A 577 11.27 -146.31 -192.63
N LYS A 578 10.25 -145.72 -193.24
CA LYS A 578 10.41 -144.78 -194.36
C LYS A 578 10.51 -143.36 -193.78
N ASP A 579 11.58 -142.63 -194.09
CA ASP A 579 11.87 -141.26 -193.61
C ASP A 579 11.98 -141.07 -192.08
N GLY A 580 12.33 -142.13 -191.33
CA GLY A 580 12.49 -142.03 -189.88
C GLY A 580 13.65 -141.09 -189.48
N VAL A 581 13.44 -140.29 -188.42
CA VAL A 581 14.46 -139.41 -187.80
C VAL A 581 14.36 -139.53 -186.29
N LEU A 582 15.50 -139.68 -185.62
CA LEU A 582 15.57 -139.69 -184.17
C LEU A 582 16.68 -138.75 -183.69
N CYS A 583 16.34 -137.82 -182.78
CA CYS A 583 17.29 -136.96 -182.07
C CYS A 583 17.25 -137.31 -180.59
N GLN A 584 18.41 -137.46 -179.98
CA GLN A 584 18.52 -137.82 -178.58
C GLN A 584 19.09 -136.65 -177.77
N GLU A 585 18.60 -136.44 -176.55
CA GLU A 585 19.22 -135.52 -175.60
C GLU A 585 20.66 -135.91 -175.32
N SER A 586 21.48 -134.94 -174.93
CA SER A 586 22.89 -135.15 -174.62
C SER A 586 23.07 -136.14 -173.47
N GLN A 587 23.61 -137.31 -173.77
CA GLN A 587 23.79 -138.38 -172.79
C GLN A 587 25.03 -139.23 -173.11
N LYS A 588 25.41 -140.11 -172.19
CA LYS A 588 26.65 -140.90 -172.31
C LYS A 588 26.54 -142.08 -173.29
N ARG A 589 27.62 -142.36 -174.04
CA ARG A 589 27.76 -143.54 -174.92
C ARG A 589 27.94 -144.83 -174.12
N SER A 590 27.37 -145.93 -174.62
CA SER A 590 27.36 -147.22 -173.91
C SER A 590 28.71 -147.96 -173.81
N PHE A 591 29.76 -147.57 -174.55
CA PHE A 591 31.04 -148.28 -174.54
C PHE A 591 32.25 -147.46 -174.04
N ASP A 592 32.15 -146.12 -173.98
CA ASP A 592 33.22 -145.25 -173.48
C ASP A 592 32.77 -144.09 -172.57
N ASP A 593 31.48 -144.04 -172.20
CA ASP A 593 30.91 -143.13 -171.19
C ASP A 593 31.03 -141.63 -171.52
N GLU A 594 31.43 -141.27 -172.75
CA GLU A 594 31.51 -139.89 -173.22
C GLU A 594 30.11 -139.33 -173.56
N VAL A 595 29.85 -138.06 -173.19
CA VAL A 595 28.54 -137.41 -173.41
C VAL A 595 28.43 -136.93 -174.85
N TYR A 596 27.59 -137.61 -175.61
CA TYR A 596 27.32 -137.31 -177.01
C TYR A 596 25.87 -136.93 -177.22
N LYS A 597 25.66 -136.16 -178.28
CA LYS A 597 24.36 -135.95 -178.91
C LYS A 597 24.31 -136.78 -180.19
N PHE A 598 23.24 -137.54 -180.36
CA PHE A 598 23.06 -138.44 -181.50
C PHE A 598 21.87 -138.07 -182.34
N VAL A 599 22.05 -138.17 -183.66
CA VAL A 599 20.95 -138.07 -184.63
C VAL A 599 21.08 -139.18 -185.66
N GLY A 600 19.98 -139.86 -185.97
CA GLY A 600 19.95 -140.94 -186.94
C GLY A 600 18.71 -140.87 -187.83
N VAL A 601 18.88 -141.30 -189.07
CA VAL A 601 17.83 -141.31 -190.10
C VAL A 601 17.76 -142.63 -190.84
N SER A 602 16.58 -143.03 -191.30
CA SER A 602 16.40 -144.23 -192.11
C SER A 602 17.08 -144.11 -193.48
N ARG A 603 17.78 -145.15 -193.91
CA ARG A 603 18.53 -145.18 -195.15
C ARG A 603 17.58 -145.22 -196.37
N ALA A 604 17.91 -144.48 -197.44
CA ALA A 604 16.96 -144.20 -198.52
C ALA A 604 17.06 -145.15 -199.74
N ASP A 605 18.22 -145.74 -200.00
CA ASP A 605 18.50 -146.64 -201.13
C ASP A 605 18.14 -148.10 -200.83
N GLN A 606 18.28 -148.53 -199.59
CA GLN A 606 17.97 -149.88 -199.10
C GLN A 606 17.63 -149.84 -197.59
N PRO A 607 16.98 -150.88 -197.03
CA PRO A 607 16.74 -150.96 -195.59
C PRO A 607 18.06 -150.85 -194.80
N GLY A 608 18.10 -149.93 -193.83
CA GLY A 608 19.29 -149.58 -193.06
C GLY A 608 19.16 -148.22 -192.37
N ILE A 609 20.21 -147.77 -191.68
CA ILE A 609 20.25 -146.48 -190.95
C ILE A 609 21.46 -145.69 -191.41
N VAL A 610 21.37 -144.37 -191.41
CA VAL A 610 22.50 -143.44 -191.37
C VAL A 610 22.49 -142.71 -190.03
N GLN A 611 23.57 -142.76 -189.27
CA GLN A 611 23.65 -142.11 -187.95
C GLN A 611 24.88 -141.22 -187.85
N ILE A 612 24.72 -140.09 -187.16
CA ILE A 612 25.78 -139.16 -186.82
C ILE A 612 25.83 -138.85 -185.32
N GLY A 613 27.00 -138.46 -184.81
CA GLY A 613 27.20 -138.10 -183.39
C GLY A 613 28.18 -136.93 -183.18
N PHE A 614 27.98 -136.18 -182.09
CA PHE A 614 28.79 -135.02 -181.66
C PHE A 614 29.03 -134.98 -180.15
N ASN A 615 30.24 -134.65 -179.67
CA ASN A 615 30.62 -134.60 -178.25
C ASN A 615 30.35 -133.22 -177.56
N VAL A 616 29.71 -133.21 -176.38
CA VAL A 616 29.25 -131.98 -175.66
C VAL A 616 30.37 -131.20 -174.95
N SER A 617 31.53 -131.82 -174.70
CA SER A 617 32.62 -131.17 -173.95
C SER A 617 33.22 -129.93 -174.64
N SER A 618 32.90 -129.70 -175.91
CA SER A 618 33.33 -128.56 -176.74
C SER A 618 32.63 -127.21 -176.46
N LEU A 619 31.68 -127.09 -175.50
CA LEU A 619 30.79 -125.91 -175.30
C LEU A 619 31.13 -124.92 -174.16
N LYS A 620 32.24 -125.09 -173.42
CA LYS A 620 32.51 -124.43 -172.11
C LYS A 620 32.84 -122.92 -172.08
N LYS A 621 32.63 -122.13 -173.14
CA LYS A 621 33.19 -120.76 -173.27
C LYS A 621 32.27 -119.55 -172.96
N PHE A 622 31.04 -119.70 -172.43
CA PHE A 622 30.05 -118.59 -172.44
C PHE A 622 29.33 -118.16 -171.12
N GLU A 623 29.66 -118.64 -169.91
CA GLU A 623 28.96 -118.24 -168.65
C GLU A 623 29.89 -117.49 -167.64
N LEU A 624 29.76 -116.15 -167.44
CA LEU A 624 30.17 -115.38 -166.22
C LEU A 624 29.96 -113.84 -166.35
N ARG A 625 28.85 -113.23 -165.83
CA ARG A 625 28.74 -111.77 -165.46
C ARG A 625 27.45 -111.24 -164.73
N ILE A 626 26.95 -111.76 -163.59
CA ILE A 626 25.78 -111.16 -162.84
C ILE A 626 25.80 -111.41 -161.30
N ASN A 627 26.43 -110.60 -160.41
CA ASN A 627 26.35 -110.83 -158.92
C ASN A 627 26.61 -109.63 -157.95
N GLY A 628 26.29 -108.35 -158.28
CA GLY A 628 26.76 -107.18 -157.50
C GLY A 628 25.77 -106.34 -156.64
N PHE A 629 24.44 -106.50 -156.74
CA PHE A 629 23.49 -105.46 -156.23
C PHE A 629 22.87 -105.68 -154.83
N ALA A 630 22.97 -106.87 -154.23
CA ALA A 630 22.23 -107.18 -152.99
C ALA A 630 22.85 -106.60 -151.68
N VAL A 631 24.12 -106.15 -151.69
CA VAL A 631 24.85 -105.81 -150.45
C VAL A 631 24.57 -104.39 -149.92
N VAL A 632 24.21 -103.41 -150.76
CA VAL A 632 24.04 -101.99 -150.36
C VAL A 632 22.72 -101.73 -149.60
N ALA A 633 21.66 -102.47 -149.93
CA ALA A 633 20.33 -102.27 -149.33
C ALA A 633 20.28 -102.63 -147.83
N GLN A 634 21.07 -103.61 -147.39
CA GLN A 634 21.11 -104.04 -145.99
C GLN A 634 21.68 -102.95 -145.06
N GLU A 635 22.63 -102.15 -145.53
CA GLU A 635 23.33 -101.15 -144.72
C GLU A 635 22.45 -99.92 -144.41
N VAL A 636 21.65 -99.47 -145.39
CA VAL A 636 20.77 -98.30 -145.23
C VAL A 636 19.65 -98.56 -144.21
N TYR A 637 19.16 -99.80 -144.12
CA TYR A 637 18.18 -100.22 -143.11
C TYR A 637 18.71 -100.03 -141.69
N GLN A 638 19.94 -100.47 -141.41
CA GLN A 638 20.53 -100.39 -140.08
C GLN A 638 20.74 -98.94 -139.63
N LEU A 639 21.23 -98.07 -140.53
CA LEU A 639 21.42 -96.64 -140.26
C LEU A 639 20.10 -95.93 -139.92
N ALA A 640 19.03 -96.24 -140.64
CA ALA A 640 17.72 -95.66 -140.40
C ALA A 640 17.14 -96.08 -139.04
N GLU A 641 17.29 -97.34 -138.64
CA GLU A 641 16.82 -97.82 -137.34
C GLU A 641 17.61 -97.21 -136.17
N GLN A 642 18.94 -97.06 -136.33
CA GLN A 642 19.77 -96.36 -135.34
C GLN A 642 19.38 -94.88 -135.18
N ALA A 643 19.07 -94.18 -136.27
CA ALA A 643 18.63 -92.78 -136.23
C ALA A 643 17.30 -92.59 -135.47
N ARG A 644 16.36 -93.54 -135.60
CA ARG A 644 15.10 -93.55 -134.85
C ARG A 644 15.30 -93.76 -133.36
N GLN A 645 16.17 -94.69 -132.99
CA GLN A 645 16.47 -94.93 -131.58
C GLN A 645 17.08 -93.69 -130.94
N ALA A 646 18.08 -93.07 -131.59
CA ALA A 646 18.70 -91.84 -131.10
C ALA A 646 17.72 -90.67 -130.97
N THR A 647 16.81 -90.48 -131.93
CA THR A 647 15.79 -89.41 -131.86
C THR A 647 14.81 -89.60 -130.71
N ARG A 648 14.39 -90.84 -130.41
CA ARG A 648 13.53 -91.14 -129.26
C ARG A 648 14.22 -90.85 -127.93
N GLU A 649 15.50 -91.18 -127.80
CA GLU A 649 16.31 -90.88 -126.62
C GLU A 649 16.45 -89.37 -126.41
N ILE A 650 16.76 -88.60 -127.47
CA ILE A 650 16.84 -87.14 -127.38
C ILE A 650 15.46 -86.53 -127.08
N ALA A 651 14.36 -87.08 -127.61
CA ALA A 651 13.01 -86.60 -127.33
C ALA A 651 12.62 -86.80 -125.84
N ALA A 652 13.08 -87.89 -125.22
CA ALA A 652 12.92 -88.09 -123.78
C ALA A 652 13.68 -87.02 -122.97
N LEU A 653 14.94 -86.75 -123.32
CA LEU A 653 15.75 -85.70 -122.68
C LEU A 653 15.13 -84.29 -122.84
N ILE A 654 14.58 -83.97 -124.02
CA ILE A 654 13.91 -82.69 -124.23
C ILE A 654 12.65 -82.54 -123.38
N ARG A 655 11.89 -83.62 -123.17
CA ARG A 655 10.74 -83.60 -122.24
C ARG A 655 11.17 -83.38 -120.80
N GLU A 656 12.28 -83.98 -120.36
CA GLU A 656 12.85 -83.72 -119.04
C GLU A 656 13.32 -82.27 -118.90
N ILE A 657 13.98 -81.71 -119.92
CA ILE A 657 14.38 -80.28 -119.94
C ILE A 657 13.16 -79.37 -119.87
N GLN A 658 12.08 -79.66 -120.60
CA GLN A 658 10.84 -78.87 -120.54
C GLN A 658 10.24 -78.88 -119.13
N LYS A 659 10.17 -80.06 -118.50
CA LYS A 659 9.70 -80.20 -117.12
C LYS A 659 10.57 -79.40 -116.13
N ALA A 660 11.90 -79.50 -116.26
CA ALA A 660 12.83 -78.76 -115.42
C ALA A 660 12.73 -77.23 -115.63
N VAL A 661 12.47 -76.76 -116.85
CA VAL A 661 12.23 -75.35 -117.14
C VAL A 661 10.96 -74.85 -116.47
N ASP A 662 9.86 -75.59 -116.53
CA ASP A 662 8.60 -75.20 -115.88
C ASP A 662 8.74 -75.11 -114.36
N GLU A 663 9.47 -76.06 -113.75
CA GLU A 663 9.81 -76.03 -112.33
C GLU A 663 10.69 -74.80 -112.00
N ALA A 664 11.69 -74.49 -112.83
CA ALA A 664 12.55 -73.32 -112.66
C ALA A 664 11.78 -71.98 -112.79
N VAL A 665 10.81 -71.86 -113.71
CA VAL A 665 9.95 -70.67 -113.83
C VAL A 665 9.10 -70.47 -112.58
N ARG A 666 8.53 -71.54 -112.02
CA ARG A 666 7.75 -71.47 -110.76
C ARG A 666 8.62 -71.01 -109.60
N SER A 667 9.82 -71.57 -109.46
CA SER A 667 10.78 -71.18 -108.43
C SER A 667 11.21 -69.72 -108.59
N MET A 668 11.48 -69.26 -109.82
CA MET A 668 11.83 -67.84 -110.07
C MET A 668 10.68 -66.89 -109.74
N ALA A 669 9.42 -67.26 -110.01
CA ALA A 669 8.25 -66.46 -109.63
C ALA A 669 8.07 -66.36 -108.11
N GLU A 670 8.41 -67.43 -107.37
CA GLU A 670 8.45 -67.42 -105.91
C GLU A 670 9.58 -66.53 -105.38
N SER A 671 10.81 -66.68 -105.90
CA SER A 671 11.94 -65.80 -105.58
C SER A 671 11.64 -64.32 -105.89
N GLY A 672 10.91 -64.04 -106.97
CA GLY A 672 10.47 -62.68 -107.30
C GLY A 672 9.55 -62.08 -106.24
N ARG A 673 8.61 -62.87 -105.70
CA ARG A 673 7.74 -62.46 -104.58
C ARG A 673 8.51 -62.23 -103.29
N GLU A 674 9.43 -63.12 -102.94
CA GLU A 674 10.28 -62.99 -101.74
C GLU A 674 11.14 -61.72 -101.81
N VAL A 675 11.74 -61.42 -102.96
CA VAL A 675 12.54 -60.21 -103.15
C VAL A 675 11.69 -58.96 -103.08
N GLN A 676 10.47 -58.97 -103.65
CA GLN A 676 9.54 -57.85 -103.54
C GLN A 676 9.13 -57.59 -102.08
N GLN A 677 8.90 -58.65 -101.30
CA GLN A 677 8.67 -58.53 -99.87
C GLN A 677 9.90 -57.97 -99.13
N GLY A 678 11.11 -58.38 -99.53
CA GLY A 678 12.37 -57.82 -99.02
C GLY A 678 12.53 -56.32 -99.29
N VAL A 679 12.15 -55.84 -100.48
CA VAL A 679 12.12 -54.40 -100.81
C VAL A 679 11.13 -53.66 -99.92
N ALA A 680 9.90 -54.18 -99.76
CA ALA A 680 8.87 -53.56 -98.93
C ALA A 680 9.30 -53.48 -97.45
N LEU A 681 9.93 -54.53 -96.92
CA LEU A 681 10.42 -54.57 -95.53
C LEU A 681 11.56 -53.56 -95.31
N ALA A 682 12.45 -53.38 -96.29
CA ALA A 682 13.52 -52.39 -96.21
C ALA A 682 12.96 -50.95 -96.18
N ASP A 683 11.93 -50.65 -96.98
CA ASP A 683 11.29 -49.33 -96.97
C ASP A 683 10.50 -49.07 -95.67
N GLN A 684 9.81 -50.07 -95.13
CA GLN A 684 9.20 -49.99 -93.79
C GLN A 684 10.25 -49.73 -92.70
N SER A 685 11.39 -50.41 -92.78
CA SER A 685 12.50 -50.22 -91.84
C SER A 685 13.07 -48.80 -91.92
N ARG A 686 13.15 -48.21 -93.13
CA ARG A 686 13.57 -46.82 -93.34
C ARG A 686 12.60 -45.85 -92.67
N HIS A 687 11.29 -46.04 -92.85
CA HIS A 687 10.28 -45.20 -92.19
C HIS A 687 10.35 -45.27 -90.66
N ALA A 688 10.52 -46.47 -90.09
CA ALA A 688 10.68 -46.65 -88.65
C ALA A 688 11.95 -45.95 -88.12
N LEU A 689 13.04 -45.93 -88.90
CA LEU A 689 14.27 -45.23 -88.54
C LEU A 689 14.13 -43.70 -88.57
N ASP A 690 13.37 -43.16 -89.53
CA ASP A 690 13.07 -41.71 -89.57
C ASP A 690 12.28 -41.28 -88.32
N GLU A 691 11.29 -42.08 -87.89
CA GLU A 691 10.56 -41.85 -86.63
C GLU A 691 11.46 -41.93 -85.39
N LEU A 692 12.37 -42.92 -85.33
CA LEU A 692 13.34 -43.06 -84.24
C LEU A 692 14.32 -41.88 -84.18
N LEU A 693 14.73 -41.35 -85.32
CA LEU A 693 15.63 -40.20 -85.40
C LEU A 693 14.94 -38.94 -84.89
N LEU A 694 13.68 -38.71 -85.28
CA LEU A 694 12.86 -37.62 -84.77
C LEU A 694 12.65 -37.73 -83.25
N ALA A 695 12.27 -38.91 -82.76
CA ALA A 695 12.07 -39.15 -81.33
C ALA A 695 13.37 -38.94 -80.52
N SER A 696 14.52 -39.37 -81.04
CA SER A 696 15.81 -39.18 -80.38
C SER A 696 16.24 -37.71 -80.35
N GLN A 697 15.95 -36.94 -81.42
CA GLN A 697 16.19 -35.49 -81.44
C GLN A 697 15.30 -34.75 -80.44
N GLN A 698 14.03 -35.12 -80.33
CA GLN A 698 13.14 -34.59 -79.28
C GLN A 698 13.66 -34.94 -77.87
N GLY A 699 14.19 -36.15 -77.69
CA GLY A 699 14.84 -36.58 -76.44
C GLY A 699 16.04 -35.72 -76.04
N LEU A 700 16.87 -35.30 -77.01
CA LEU A 700 17.98 -34.37 -76.77
C LEU A 700 17.50 -33.01 -76.26
N GLN A 701 16.56 -32.39 -76.98
CA GLN A 701 16.04 -31.09 -76.60
C GLN A 701 15.38 -31.14 -75.20
N SER A 702 14.57 -32.16 -74.94
CA SER A 702 13.93 -32.33 -73.64
C SER A 702 14.95 -32.51 -72.51
N GLY A 703 16.02 -33.28 -72.73
CA GLY A 703 17.09 -33.45 -71.73
C GLY A 703 17.80 -32.13 -71.40
N GLU A 704 18.11 -31.30 -72.39
CA GLU A 704 18.73 -29.99 -72.18
C GLU A 704 17.81 -28.99 -71.44
N GLU A 705 16.51 -29.03 -71.72
CA GLU A 705 15.51 -28.22 -71.01
C GLU A 705 15.37 -28.66 -69.54
N ILE A 706 15.33 -29.97 -69.28
CA ILE A 706 15.28 -30.52 -67.91
C ILE A 706 16.55 -30.15 -67.13
N ALA A 707 17.74 -30.25 -67.74
CA ALA A 707 18.99 -29.86 -67.09
C ALA A 707 19.02 -28.38 -66.71
N ARG A 708 18.51 -27.49 -67.59
CA ARG A 708 18.37 -26.06 -67.29
C ARG A 708 17.36 -25.79 -66.19
N ALA A 709 16.23 -26.50 -66.16
CA ALA A 709 15.23 -26.38 -65.10
C ALA A 709 15.81 -26.81 -63.74
N ALA A 710 16.58 -27.89 -63.70
CA ALA A 710 17.25 -28.36 -62.48
C ALA A 710 18.23 -27.31 -61.91
N LEU A 711 19.04 -26.66 -62.75
CA LEU A 711 19.92 -25.56 -62.32
C LEU A 711 19.14 -24.37 -61.72
N LYS A 712 17.96 -24.07 -62.27
CA LYS A 712 17.10 -23.01 -61.73
C LYS A 712 16.52 -23.40 -60.37
N ILE A 713 16.12 -24.67 -60.19
CA ILE A 713 15.63 -25.19 -58.91
C ILE A 713 16.73 -25.15 -57.85
N ASP A 714 17.96 -25.51 -58.21
CA ASP A 714 19.13 -25.47 -57.31
C ASP A 714 19.36 -24.06 -56.76
N ARG A 715 19.35 -23.05 -57.63
CA ARG A 715 19.46 -21.64 -57.23
C ARG A 715 18.33 -21.18 -56.32
N LEU A 716 17.09 -21.59 -56.60
CA LEU A 716 15.94 -21.26 -55.75
C LEU A 716 16.04 -21.92 -54.36
N ALA A 717 16.64 -23.11 -54.27
CA ALA A 717 16.90 -23.77 -53.00
C ALA A 717 17.98 -23.03 -52.18
N GLU A 718 19.04 -22.54 -52.81
CA GLU A 718 20.04 -21.66 -52.17
C GLU A 718 19.41 -20.35 -51.67
N GLU A 719 18.57 -19.70 -52.47
CA GLU A 719 17.85 -18.50 -52.07
C GLU A 719 16.91 -18.77 -50.88
N LEU A 720 16.23 -19.93 -50.87
CA LEU A 720 15.39 -20.36 -49.75
C LEU A 720 16.22 -20.59 -48.48
N ALA A 721 17.39 -21.23 -48.59
CA ALA A 721 18.29 -21.44 -47.45
C ALA A 721 18.77 -20.10 -46.86
N SER A 722 19.17 -19.15 -47.70
CA SER A 722 19.58 -17.81 -47.26
C SER A 722 18.43 -17.03 -46.61
N ALA A 723 17.20 -17.17 -47.11
CA ALA A 723 16.01 -16.60 -46.48
C ALA A 723 15.77 -17.22 -45.10
N MET A 724 16.00 -18.54 -44.93
CA MET A 724 15.88 -19.22 -43.64
C MET A 724 16.92 -18.75 -42.63
N ASP A 725 18.16 -18.48 -43.04
CA ASP A 725 19.16 -17.86 -42.17
C ASP A 725 18.72 -16.47 -41.66
N SER A 726 18.09 -15.68 -42.54
CA SER A 726 17.55 -14.36 -42.15
C SER A 726 16.39 -14.49 -41.16
N VAL A 727 15.48 -15.45 -41.36
CA VAL A 727 14.40 -15.71 -40.40
C VAL A 727 14.97 -16.23 -39.07
N SER A 728 16.04 -17.03 -39.09
CA SER A 728 16.73 -17.47 -37.87
C SER A 728 17.25 -16.29 -37.05
N ALA A 729 17.85 -15.28 -37.70
CA ALA A 729 18.31 -14.08 -37.01
C ALA A 729 17.16 -13.30 -36.34
N VAL A 730 16.00 -13.19 -37.02
CA VAL A 730 14.80 -12.57 -36.43
C VAL A 730 14.27 -13.38 -35.24
N VAL A 731 14.36 -14.71 -35.28
CA VAL A 731 13.96 -15.57 -34.16
C VAL A 731 14.86 -15.37 -32.93
N GLU A 732 16.18 -15.24 -33.13
CA GLU A 732 17.11 -14.90 -32.04
C GLU A 732 16.81 -13.52 -31.45
N GLU A 733 16.55 -12.51 -32.29
CA GLU A 733 16.16 -11.16 -31.86
C GLU A 733 14.85 -11.18 -31.05
N ASN A 734 13.81 -11.87 -31.53
CA ASN A 734 12.56 -12.03 -30.81
C ASN A 734 12.75 -12.72 -29.46
N THR A 735 13.64 -13.71 -29.38
CA THR A 735 13.94 -14.42 -28.13
C THR A 735 14.59 -13.46 -27.13
N ALA A 736 15.61 -12.70 -27.55
CA ALA A 736 16.27 -11.70 -26.71
C ALA A 736 15.30 -10.60 -26.24
N ALA A 737 14.46 -10.06 -27.14
CA ALA A 737 13.44 -9.08 -26.80
C ALA A 737 12.42 -9.63 -25.79
N THR A 738 12.10 -10.93 -25.88
CA THR A 738 11.18 -11.58 -24.94
C THR A 738 11.79 -11.74 -23.55
N GLU A 739 13.09 -12.05 -23.47
CA GLU A 739 13.83 -12.07 -22.19
C GLU A 739 13.91 -10.68 -21.54
N GLU A 740 14.18 -9.63 -22.33
CA GLU A 740 14.20 -8.25 -21.85
C GLU A 740 12.82 -7.80 -21.36
N MET A 741 11.75 -8.11 -22.11
CA MET A 741 10.38 -7.83 -21.68
C MET A 741 10.00 -8.59 -20.40
N ALA A 742 10.48 -9.83 -20.23
CA ALA A 742 10.24 -10.61 -19.02
C ALA A 742 10.92 -9.96 -17.79
N ALA A 743 12.16 -9.51 -17.94
CA ALA A 743 12.87 -8.77 -16.90
C ALA A 743 12.14 -7.45 -16.55
N GLY A 744 11.78 -6.65 -17.56
CA GLY A 744 11.04 -5.40 -17.35
C GLY A 744 9.67 -5.61 -16.71
N SER A 745 8.94 -6.67 -17.10
CA SER A 745 7.69 -7.05 -16.43
C SER A 745 7.91 -7.40 -14.96
N GLY A 746 9.04 -8.00 -14.60
CA GLY A 746 9.43 -8.28 -13.22
C GLY A 746 9.66 -7.01 -12.42
N GLU A 747 10.43 -6.05 -12.96
CA GLU A 747 10.70 -4.76 -12.30
C GLU A 747 9.41 -3.96 -12.06
N VAL A 748 8.51 -3.91 -13.04
CA VAL A 748 7.22 -3.21 -12.87
C VAL A 748 6.36 -3.92 -11.82
N SER A 749 6.43 -5.25 -11.72
CA SER A 749 5.71 -6.01 -10.68
C SER A 749 6.20 -5.63 -9.28
N GLU A 750 7.52 -5.53 -9.08
CA GLU A 750 8.12 -5.11 -7.81
C GLU A 750 7.73 -3.66 -7.46
N ALA A 751 7.72 -2.76 -8.44
CA ALA A 751 7.27 -1.38 -8.24
C ALA A 751 5.80 -1.31 -7.81
N ILE A 752 4.93 -2.17 -8.33
CA ILE A 752 3.51 -2.26 -7.96
C ILE A 752 3.33 -2.75 -6.52
N GLU A 753 4.14 -3.71 -6.08
CA GLU A 753 4.15 -4.18 -4.70
C GLU A 753 4.57 -3.07 -3.72
N ASN A 754 5.59 -2.27 -4.10
CA ASN A 754 5.99 -1.07 -3.36
C ASN A 754 4.87 -0.02 -3.31
N PHE A 755 4.15 0.24 -4.41
CA PHE A 755 3.02 1.18 -4.40
C PHE A 755 1.84 0.71 -3.55
N ALA A 756 1.58 -0.60 -3.49
CA ALA A 756 0.57 -1.17 -2.63
C ALA A 756 0.92 -0.92 -1.15
N SER A 757 2.16 -1.20 -0.75
CA SER A 757 2.68 -0.93 0.60
C SER A 757 2.59 0.56 0.96
N ILE A 758 3.00 1.47 0.07
CA ILE A 758 2.88 2.92 0.28
C ILE A 758 1.41 3.34 0.43
N SER A 759 0.49 2.73 -0.33
CA SER A 759 -0.94 3.03 -0.25
C SER A 759 -1.52 2.63 1.12
N GLU A 760 -1.12 1.46 1.65
CA GLU A 760 -1.49 1.05 3.01
C GLU A 760 -0.93 2.02 4.07
N GLN A 761 0.34 2.40 3.95
CA GLN A 761 0.97 3.36 4.87
C GLN A 761 0.28 4.73 4.83
N ASN A 762 -0.04 5.24 3.64
CA ASN A 762 -0.76 6.50 3.48
C ASN A 762 -2.17 6.43 4.07
N SER A 763 -2.84 5.27 3.96
CA SER A 763 -4.16 5.08 4.56
C SER A 763 -4.08 5.15 6.09
N ALA A 764 -3.07 4.53 6.69
CA ALA A 764 -2.82 4.64 8.14
C ALA A 764 -2.52 6.10 8.56
N ALA A 765 -1.72 6.82 7.78
CA ALA A 765 -1.43 8.23 8.04
C ALA A 765 -2.69 9.12 7.94
N VAL A 766 -3.60 8.83 7.00
CA VAL A 766 -4.90 9.52 6.90
C VAL A 766 -5.74 9.29 8.15
N GLU A 767 -5.81 8.06 8.67
CA GLU A 767 -6.55 7.76 9.90
C GLU A 767 -5.96 8.52 11.11
N GLU A 768 -4.64 8.55 11.23
CA GLU A 768 -3.94 9.25 12.32
C GLU A 768 -4.18 10.76 12.29
N VAL A 769 -4.03 11.40 11.12
CA VAL A 769 -4.26 12.85 11.00
C VAL A 769 -5.75 13.18 11.17
N SER A 770 -6.66 12.31 10.71
CA SER A 770 -8.10 12.50 10.94
C SER A 770 -8.41 12.48 12.44
N ALA A 771 -7.87 11.52 13.19
CA ALA A 771 -8.04 11.46 14.65
C ALA A 771 -7.45 12.70 15.34
N SER A 772 -6.26 13.15 14.94
CA SER A 772 -5.65 14.37 15.48
C SER A 772 -6.46 15.64 15.15
N THR A 773 -7.12 15.68 13.98
CA THR A 773 -7.99 16.79 13.58
C THR A 773 -9.29 16.83 14.39
N GLU A 774 -9.85 15.67 14.72
CA GLU A 774 -10.99 15.56 15.65
C GLU A 774 -10.62 16.04 17.05
N GLU A 775 -9.47 15.60 17.57
CA GLU A 775 -8.98 16.01 18.89
C GLU A 775 -8.66 17.51 18.95
N MET A 776 -8.06 18.07 17.90
CA MET A 776 -7.79 19.50 17.78
C MET A 776 -9.10 20.32 17.71
N SER A 777 -10.12 19.83 17.01
CA SER A 777 -11.43 20.49 16.98
C SER A 777 -12.08 20.52 18.35
N ALA A 778 -12.00 19.43 19.12
CA ALA A 778 -12.48 19.38 20.49
C ALA A 778 -11.71 20.34 21.42
N GLN A 779 -10.38 20.42 21.29
CA GLN A 779 -9.57 21.39 22.04
C GLN A 779 -9.93 22.83 21.69
N VAL A 780 -10.18 23.15 20.42
CA VAL A 780 -10.60 24.49 19.99
C VAL A 780 -11.93 24.89 20.64
N GLU A 781 -12.92 24.00 20.66
CA GLU A 781 -14.18 24.26 21.37
C GLU A 781 -13.97 24.51 22.86
N GLU A 782 -13.07 23.76 23.50
CA GLU A 782 -12.76 23.92 24.92
C GLU A 782 -12.01 25.23 25.23
N VAL A 783 -11.06 25.61 24.40
CA VAL A 783 -10.34 26.90 24.53
C VAL A 783 -11.30 28.07 24.30
N SER A 784 -12.15 28.00 23.26
CA SER A 784 -13.15 29.03 22.98
C SER A 784 -14.12 29.19 24.17
N ARG A 785 -14.61 28.07 24.73
CA ARG A 785 -15.46 28.07 25.93
C ARG A 785 -14.76 28.70 27.14
N SER A 786 -13.48 28.35 27.36
CA SER A 786 -12.68 28.87 28.48
C SER A 786 -12.40 30.36 28.33
N ALA A 787 -12.09 30.83 27.11
CA ALA A 787 -11.91 32.23 26.79
C ALA A 787 -13.17 33.03 27.08
N ASN A 788 -14.34 32.56 26.65
CA ASN A 788 -15.62 33.19 26.93
C ASN A 788 -15.91 33.27 28.45
N LEU A 789 -15.63 32.20 29.20
CA LEU A 789 -15.80 32.18 30.65
C LEU A 789 -14.87 33.20 31.36
N LEU A 790 -13.62 33.29 30.92
CA LEU A 790 -12.65 34.26 31.46
C LEU A 790 -13.05 35.69 31.14
N ALA A 791 -13.56 35.96 29.94
CA ALA A 791 -14.10 37.26 29.56
C ALA A 791 -15.30 37.65 30.44
N GLU A 792 -16.22 36.72 30.70
CA GLU A 792 -17.38 36.95 31.57
C GLU A 792 -16.95 37.22 33.04
N LEU A 793 -15.98 36.46 33.56
CA LEU A 793 -15.40 36.68 34.89
C LEU A 793 -14.69 38.03 34.99
N ALA A 794 -13.92 38.41 33.97
CA ALA A 794 -13.26 39.70 33.89
C ALA A 794 -14.28 40.85 33.87
N GLN A 795 -15.35 40.72 33.09
CA GLN A 795 -16.44 41.69 33.03
C GLN A 795 -17.15 41.82 34.39
N THR A 796 -17.39 40.70 35.05
CA THR A 796 -17.97 40.67 36.40
C THR A 796 -17.05 41.37 37.40
N LEU A 797 -15.74 41.12 37.35
CA LEU A 797 -14.75 41.81 38.20
C LEU A 797 -14.70 43.31 37.94
N ILE A 798 -14.72 43.74 36.67
CA ILE A 798 -14.79 45.16 36.28
C ILE A 798 -16.04 45.80 36.91
N GLN A 799 -17.18 45.10 36.88
CA GLN A 799 -18.44 45.59 37.42
C GLN A 799 -18.46 45.63 38.96
N MET A 800 -17.82 44.66 39.63
CA MET A 800 -17.64 44.71 41.08
C MET A 800 -16.71 45.86 41.50
N VAL A 801 -15.64 46.11 40.75
CA VAL A 801 -14.74 47.25 40.99
C VAL A 801 -15.46 48.59 40.77
N ALA A 802 -16.36 48.68 39.79
CA ALA A 802 -17.15 49.88 39.51
C ALA A 802 -18.06 50.29 40.69
N ASN A 803 -18.41 49.37 41.60
CA ASN A 803 -19.17 49.70 42.81
C ASN A 803 -18.35 50.52 43.83
N PHE A 804 -17.02 50.55 43.71
CA PHE A 804 -16.16 51.37 44.57
C PHE A 804 -15.98 52.77 43.97
N GLN A 805 -16.42 53.81 44.69
CA GLN A 805 -16.25 55.19 44.27
C GLN A 805 -14.80 55.59 44.50
N THR A 806 -13.99 55.65 43.43
CA THR A 806 -12.60 56.12 43.50
C THR A 806 -12.54 57.56 43.00
N ASP A 807 -11.59 58.35 43.51
CA ASP A 807 -11.35 59.73 43.07
C ASP A 807 -10.65 59.79 41.71
N ASN A 808 -11.18 59.03 40.74
CA ASN A 808 -10.80 59.16 39.35
C ASN A 808 -11.50 60.41 38.83
N GLY A 809 -10.79 61.53 38.85
CA GLY A 809 -11.22 62.88 38.52
C GLY A 809 -11.76 63.07 37.09
N ARG A 810 -12.86 62.40 36.75
CA ARG A 810 -13.62 62.58 35.49
C ARG A 810 -15.13 62.65 35.64
N ASP A 811 -15.68 62.60 36.86
CA ASP A 811 -17.12 62.78 36.99
C ASP A 811 -17.46 63.68 38.19
N VAL A 812 -17.60 64.98 37.92
CA VAL A 812 -18.24 65.93 38.83
C VAL A 812 -19.75 65.69 38.75
N SER A 813 -20.19 64.51 39.16
CA SER A 813 -21.60 64.21 39.34
C SER A 813 -22.08 64.98 40.58
N LEU A 814 -23.07 65.85 40.39
CA LEU A 814 -23.72 66.53 41.51
C LEU A 814 -24.32 65.49 42.44
N ARG A 815 -23.80 65.41 43.66
CA ARG A 815 -24.39 64.59 44.72
C ARG A 815 -25.63 65.31 45.28
N PHE A 816 -26.81 64.98 44.74
CA PHE A 816 -28.10 65.57 45.15
C PHE A 816 -28.34 65.51 46.68
N GLN A 817 -27.89 64.44 47.36
CA GLN A 817 -28.00 64.31 48.81
C GLN A 817 -27.19 65.37 49.58
N LEU A 818 -26.00 65.75 49.10
CA LEU A 818 -25.18 66.80 49.71
C LEU A 818 -25.83 68.18 49.54
N VAL A 819 -26.47 68.43 48.39
CA VAL A 819 -27.26 69.63 48.16
C VAL A 819 -28.46 69.69 49.12
N ARG A 820 -29.18 68.58 49.31
CA ARG A 820 -30.29 68.46 50.26
C ARG A 820 -29.83 68.77 51.69
N GLN A 821 -28.68 68.23 52.11
CA GLN A 821 -28.13 68.49 53.44
C GLN A 821 -27.70 69.95 53.61
N ALA A 822 -27.04 70.55 52.63
CA ALA A 822 -26.58 71.94 52.71
C ALA A 822 -27.74 72.95 52.79
N HIS A 823 -28.82 72.73 52.02
CA HIS A 823 -29.99 73.63 52.01
C HIS A 823 -30.89 73.41 53.24
N SER A 824 -31.06 72.18 53.71
CA SER A 824 -31.77 71.91 54.99
C SER A 824 -30.99 72.38 56.22
N ALA A 825 -29.65 72.42 56.16
CA ALA A 825 -28.82 72.99 57.23
C ALA A 825 -29.10 74.49 57.44
N TRP A 826 -29.41 75.23 56.37
CA TRP A 826 -29.82 76.64 56.48
C TRP A 826 -31.16 76.80 57.19
N LEU A 827 -32.12 75.90 56.96
CA LEU A 827 -33.38 75.88 57.71
C LEU A 827 -33.13 75.65 59.21
N ARG A 828 -32.28 74.67 59.55
CA ARG A 828 -31.89 74.41 60.96
C ARG A 828 -31.22 75.63 61.60
N ARG A 829 -30.36 76.35 60.88
CA ARG A 829 -29.71 77.58 61.38
C ARG A 829 -30.71 78.69 61.66
N LEU A 830 -31.70 78.90 60.79
CA LEU A 830 -32.76 79.88 61.01
C LEU A 830 -33.67 79.49 62.18
N GLN A 831 -33.90 78.18 62.39
CA GLN A 831 -34.63 77.66 63.56
C GLN A 831 -33.86 77.86 64.87
N ILE A 832 -32.54 77.58 64.88
CA ILE A 832 -31.65 77.84 66.04
C ILE A 832 -31.62 79.33 66.36
N ALA A 833 -31.51 80.20 65.35
CA ALA A 833 -31.54 81.66 65.55
C ALA A 833 -32.87 82.15 66.15
N ARG A 834 -33.98 81.46 65.87
CA ARG A 834 -35.28 81.73 66.49
C ARG A 834 -35.31 81.39 67.98
N LEU A 835 -34.53 80.39 68.43
CA LEU A 835 -34.47 79.91 69.81
C LEU A 835 -33.42 80.65 70.66
N GLU A 836 -32.20 80.82 70.14
CA GLU A 836 -31.05 81.37 70.87
C GLU A 836 -30.89 82.89 70.71
N ASN A 837 -31.72 83.52 69.88
CA ASN A 837 -31.62 84.93 69.50
C ASN A 837 -30.21 85.32 68.98
N ARG A 838 -29.55 84.37 68.32
CA ARG A 838 -28.20 84.51 67.77
C ARG A 838 -28.11 83.77 66.44
N LEU A 839 -27.71 84.49 65.39
CA LEU A 839 -27.38 83.93 64.08
C LEU A 839 -25.91 84.24 63.81
N ASN A 840 -25.06 83.21 63.68
CA ASN A 840 -23.66 83.43 63.32
C ASN A 840 -23.57 83.90 61.86
N ASN A 841 -22.82 84.99 61.63
CA ASN A 841 -22.79 85.75 60.37
C ASN A 841 -21.93 85.04 59.30
N TYR A 842 -22.42 83.92 58.78
CA TYR A 842 -21.88 83.29 57.57
C TYR A 842 -22.57 83.89 56.35
N GLY A 843 -21.80 84.40 55.39
CA GLY A 843 -22.34 85.04 54.20
C GLY A 843 -23.33 84.14 53.46
N VAL A 844 -24.53 84.66 53.17
CA VAL A 844 -25.52 83.95 52.33
C VAL A 844 -25.01 83.98 50.88
N VAL A 845 -24.46 82.85 50.47
CA VAL A 845 -23.97 82.59 49.11
C VAL A 845 -25.12 82.77 48.11
N THR A 846 -24.85 83.29 46.91
CA THR A 846 -25.85 83.40 45.84
C THR A 846 -26.21 82.02 45.27
N HIS A 847 -27.36 81.93 44.61
CA HIS A 847 -27.80 80.71 43.93
C HIS A 847 -26.81 80.22 42.84
N GLU A 848 -25.95 81.08 42.29
CA GLU A 848 -24.91 80.70 41.31
C GLU A 848 -23.63 80.16 41.97
N GLN A 849 -23.30 80.65 43.17
CA GLN A 849 -22.04 80.35 43.85
C GLN A 849 -22.14 79.13 44.78
N CYS A 850 -23.35 78.62 45.05
CA CYS A 850 -23.55 77.41 45.83
C CYS A 850 -23.17 76.15 45.03
N SER A 851 -22.99 75.02 45.70
CA SER A 851 -22.60 73.75 45.04
C SER A 851 -23.61 73.31 43.96
N LEU A 852 -24.91 73.49 44.22
CA LEU A 852 -25.95 73.26 43.22
C LEU A 852 -25.84 74.26 42.06
N GLY A 853 -25.61 75.54 42.34
CA GLY A 853 -25.46 76.61 41.34
C GLY A 853 -24.30 76.36 40.38
N ARG A 854 -23.12 76.04 40.90
CA ARG A 854 -21.93 75.76 40.07
C ARG A 854 -22.13 74.58 39.14
N TRP A 855 -22.88 73.57 39.57
CA TRP A 855 -23.25 72.46 38.71
C TRP A 855 -24.37 72.84 37.74
N TYR A 856 -25.42 73.48 38.23
CA TYR A 856 -26.61 73.87 37.47
C TYR A 856 -26.24 74.79 36.30
N TYR A 857 -25.38 75.78 36.51
CA TYR A 857 -24.90 76.69 35.45
C TYR A 857 -23.65 76.19 34.70
N GLY A 858 -23.08 75.06 35.12
CA GLY A 858 -21.90 74.46 34.51
C GLY A 858 -22.22 73.11 33.85
N PRO A 859 -21.66 71.98 34.34
CA PRO A 859 -21.86 70.65 33.73
C PRO A 859 -23.32 70.21 33.60
N GLY A 860 -24.18 70.60 34.55
CA GLY A 860 -25.59 70.24 34.58
C GLY A 860 -26.37 70.81 33.40
N ARG A 861 -26.15 72.08 33.05
CA ARG A 861 -26.83 72.71 31.89
C ARG A 861 -26.38 72.13 30.55
N GLN A 862 -25.12 71.69 30.44
CA GLN A 862 -24.64 71.07 29.20
C GLN A 862 -25.35 69.74 28.89
N HIS A 863 -25.70 68.96 29.92
CA HIS A 863 -26.22 67.61 29.75
C HIS A 863 -27.74 67.50 29.98
N TYR A 864 -28.31 68.31 30.87
CA TYR A 864 -29.68 68.12 31.37
C TYR A 864 -30.61 69.31 31.10
N ALA A 865 -30.17 70.32 30.33
CA ALA A 865 -31.02 71.48 30.00
C ALA A 865 -32.31 71.14 29.24
N HIS A 866 -32.38 69.96 28.62
CA HIS A 866 -33.56 69.49 27.91
C HIS A 866 -34.65 68.93 28.84
N LEU A 867 -34.35 68.69 30.12
CA LEU A 867 -35.32 68.15 31.09
C LEU A 867 -36.21 69.28 31.64
N PRO A 868 -37.55 69.17 31.56
CA PRO A 868 -38.47 70.17 32.12
C PRO A 868 -38.27 70.40 33.62
N GLU A 869 -37.88 69.36 34.36
CA GLU A 869 -37.58 69.42 35.79
C GLU A 869 -36.32 70.23 36.10
N PHE A 870 -35.40 70.36 35.13
CA PHE A 870 -34.17 71.15 35.28
C PHE A 870 -34.52 72.64 35.32
N GLU A 871 -35.28 73.12 34.33
CA GLU A 871 -35.73 74.51 34.26
C GLU A 871 -36.65 74.89 35.44
N ALA A 872 -37.52 73.95 35.87
CA ALA A 872 -38.42 74.17 37.00
C ALA A 872 -37.69 74.35 38.35
N LEU A 873 -36.48 73.80 38.51
CA LEU A 873 -35.70 73.94 39.75
C LEU A 873 -35.14 75.36 39.92
N GLU A 874 -34.81 76.05 38.83
CA GLU A 874 -34.12 77.35 38.85
C GLU A 874 -34.92 78.43 39.58
N ALA A 875 -36.22 78.55 39.25
CA ALA A 875 -37.08 79.55 39.85
C ALA A 875 -37.21 79.35 41.37
N VAL A 876 -37.36 78.10 41.82
CA VAL A 876 -37.49 77.76 43.25
C VAL A 876 -36.15 77.95 43.98
N HIS A 877 -35.04 77.58 43.32
CA HIS A 877 -33.69 77.72 43.87
C HIS A 877 -33.28 79.19 44.06
N ILE A 878 -33.54 80.05 43.07
CA ILE A 878 -33.32 81.50 43.16
C ILE A 878 -34.13 82.07 44.32
N ARG A 879 -35.42 81.71 44.41
CA ARG A 879 -36.34 82.19 45.44
C ARG A 879 -35.90 81.78 46.84
N PHE A 880 -35.40 80.55 47.02
CA PHE A 880 -34.83 80.09 48.29
C PHE A 880 -33.68 80.99 48.76
N HIS A 881 -32.72 81.29 47.89
CA HIS A 881 -31.58 82.14 48.25
C HIS A 881 -31.98 83.59 48.54
N GLN A 882 -32.94 84.15 47.77
CA GLN A 882 -33.47 85.49 48.02
C GLN A 882 -34.19 85.59 49.37
N LEU A 883 -35.06 84.63 49.68
CA LEU A 883 -35.78 84.59 50.95
C LEU A 883 -34.83 84.35 52.14
N THR A 884 -33.85 83.47 51.98
CA THR A 884 -32.84 83.21 53.02
C THR A 884 -32.00 84.46 53.29
N ARG A 885 -31.57 85.18 52.25
CA ARG A 885 -30.87 86.46 52.40
C ARG A 885 -31.72 87.49 53.13
N ARG A 886 -32.99 87.63 52.72
CA ARG A 886 -33.95 88.55 53.37
C ARG A 886 -34.21 88.17 54.83
N ALA A 887 -34.25 86.88 55.17
CA ALA A 887 -34.36 86.42 56.56
C ALA A 887 -33.13 86.82 57.39
N VAL A 888 -31.91 86.65 56.85
CA VAL A 888 -30.69 87.09 57.53
C VAL A 888 -30.64 88.62 57.68
N GLU A 889 -31.04 89.38 56.66
CA GLU A 889 -31.08 90.85 56.70
C GLU A 889 -32.10 91.38 57.71
N THR A 890 -33.32 90.82 57.74
CA THR A 890 -34.37 91.21 58.71
C THR A 890 -33.98 90.85 60.15
N PHE A 891 -33.29 89.72 60.36
CA PHE A 891 -32.71 89.35 61.66
C PHE A 891 -31.63 90.35 62.11
N ASN A 892 -30.68 90.65 61.22
CA ASN A 892 -29.58 91.57 61.51
C ASN A 892 -30.03 93.03 61.74
N ASN A 893 -31.13 93.46 61.10
CA ASN A 893 -31.71 94.80 61.25
C ASN A 893 -32.68 94.93 62.44
N GLY A 894 -32.87 93.87 63.25
CA GLY A 894 -33.69 93.91 64.46
C GLY A 894 -35.21 93.86 64.25
N HIS A 895 -35.70 93.68 63.02
CA HIS A 895 -37.13 93.58 62.70
C HIS A 895 -37.65 92.14 62.95
N ARG A 896 -37.86 91.80 64.22
CA ARG A 896 -38.19 90.43 64.67
C ARG A 896 -39.46 89.85 64.03
N GLN A 897 -40.48 90.68 63.84
CA GLN A 897 -41.76 90.25 63.27
C GLN A 897 -41.63 89.91 61.77
N ASP A 898 -40.83 90.69 61.04
CA ASP A 898 -40.51 90.45 59.63
C ASP A 898 -39.58 89.24 59.45
N PHE A 899 -38.63 89.03 60.37
CA PHE A 899 -37.81 87.82 60.41
C PHE A 899 -38.67 86.56 60.59
N GLU A 900 -39.62 86.57 61.52
CA GLU A 900 -40.50 85.42 61.76
C GLU A 900 -41.41 85.11 60.56
N SER A 901 -41.88 86.13 59.84
CA SER A 901 -42.63 85.95 58.59
C SER A 901 -41.72 85.36 57.51
N THR A 902 -40.55 85.97 57.30
CA THR A 902 -39.62 85.56 56.24
C THR A 902 -39.03 84.17 56.50
N ALA A 903 -38.76 83.80 57.75
CA ALA A 903 -38.27 82.47 58.13
C ALA A 903 -39.30 81.37 57.86
N ARG A 904 -40.61 81.64 58.04
CA ARG A 904 -41.68 80.72 57.65
C ARG A 904 -41.80 80.58 56.14
N GLU A 905 -41.61 81.67 55.40
CA GLU A 905 -41.54 81.62 53.93
C GLU A 905 -40.33 80.81 53.44
N VAL A 906 -39.18 80.91 54.11
CA VAL A 906 -38.01 80.07 53.83
C VAL A 906 -38.31 78.60 54.11
N GLU A 907 -39.02 78.27 55.19
CA GLU A 907 -39.42 76.89 55.48
C GLU A 907 -40.33 76.31 54.37
N ALA A 908 -41.32 77.08 53.91
CA ALA A 908 -42.19 76.68 52.82
C ALA A 908 -41.44 76.51 51.48
N VAL A 909 -40.57 77.45 51.11
CA VAL A 909 -39.80 77.35 49.85
C VAL A 909 -38.73 76.25 49.92
N THR A 910 -38.24 75.90 51.11
CA THR A 910 -37.31 74.76 51.30
C THR A 910 -37.99 73.45 50.96
N ALA A 911 -39.23 73.24 51.41
CA ALA A 911 -40.00 72.04 51.08
C ALA A 911 -40.27 71.94 49.56
N GLU A 912 -40.63 73.07 48.93
CA GLU A 912 -40.80 73.16 47.48
C GLU A 912 -39.50 72.88 46.72
N PHE A 913 -38.38 73.44 47.18
CA PHE A 913 -37.05 73.22 46.62
C PHE A 913 -36.64 71.74 46.70
N LEU A 914 -36.82 71.10 47.86
CA LEU A 914 -36.49 69.68 48.03
C LEU A 914 -37.36 68.79 47.15
N ALA A 915 -38.64 69.10 46.98
CA ALA A 915 -39.53 68.37 46.09
C ALA A 915 -39.11 68.52 44.61
N SER A 916 -38.77 69.73 44.16
CA SER A 916 -38.25 69.96 42.81
C SER A 916 -36.89 69.31 42.59
N LEU A 917 -36.01 69.33 43.59
CA LEU A 917 -34.72 68.66 43.54
C LEU A 917 -34.87 67.14 43.45
N ASN A 918 -35.82 66.53 44.16
CA ASN A 918 -36.11 65.10 44.07
C ASN A 918 -36.69 64.70 42.70
N ARG A 919 -37.53 65.55 42.10
CA ARG A 919 -38.03 65.32 40.73
C ARG A 919 -36.91 65.39 39.71
N LEU A 920 -36.01 66.37 39.84
CA LEU A 920 -34.84 66.47 38.99
C LEU A 920 -33.90 65.27 39.17
N GLU A 921 -33.66 64.83 40.40
CA GLU A 921 -32.84 63.66 40.71
C GLU A 921 -33.41 62.40 40.03
N ALA A 922 -34.74 62.18 40.12
CA ALA A 922 -35.41 61.07 39.44
C ALA A 922 -35.30 61.17 37.91
N ALA A 923 -35.45 62.36 37.32
CA ALA A 923 -35.35 62.58 35.88
C ALA A 923 -33.92 62.37 35.35
N VAL A 924 -32.91 62.86 36.08
CA VAL A 924 -31.49 62.65 35.75
C VAL A 924 -31.11 61.16 35.84
N GLN A 925 -31.59 60.44 36.86
CA GLN A 925 -31.38 59.00 36.99
C GLN A 925 -32.05 58.19 35.86
N ALA A 926 -33.23 58.62 35.40
CA ALA A 926 -33.91 57.99 34.27
C ALA A 926 -33.19 58.25 32.94
N ALA A 927 -32.69 59.48 32.72
CA ALA A 927 -31.93 59.83 31.52
C ALA A 927 -30.57 59.10 31.44
N GLY A 928 -29.87 58.94 32.57
CA GLY A 928 -28.59 58.21 32.63
C GLY A 928 -28.69 56.71 32.32
N ARG A 929 -29.86 56.08 32.48
CA ARG A 929 -30.10 54.68 32.06
C ARG A 929 -30.30 54.51 30.56
N SER A 930 -30.55 55.60 29.81
CA SER A 930 -30.78 55.56 28.36
C SER A 930 -29.53 55.84 27.51
N LEU A 931 -28.40 56.17 28.16
CA LEU A 931 -27.15 56.60 27.55
C LEU A 931 -25.94 55.69 27.90
N ASN A 932 -26.19 54.51 28.46
CA ASN A 932 -25.18 53.46 28.67
C ASN A 932 -25.38 52.29 27.72
#